data_AF-A0A944ZB89-F1
#
_entry.id   AF-A0A944ZB89-F1
#
_cell.length_a   1.000
_cell.length_b   1.000
_cell.length_c   1.000
_cell.angle_alpha   90.00
_cell.angle_beta   90.00
_cell.angle_gamma   90.00
#
_symmetry.space_group_name_H-M   'P 1'
#
loop_
_entity.id
_entity.type
_entity.pdbx_description
1 polymer ?
#
loop_
_entity_poly.entity_id
_entity_poly.type
_entity_poly.pdbx_seq_one_letter_code
_entity_poly.pdbx_strand_id
1 'polypeptide(L)'
;MKVSVTASKALALIAIVATVAVACSSPETTEPGQFTVDPAASLVAPGVATDGSTQLVSEGDWVVDRLQTVQSIWGFSPDGVAWQNSYDFRQMRGQPAWFGSTGVDGWAGAGQAIPQSVLHELGHSYWGAFPVEGRPDSDTETLLQSYGADLLTFMRQPPDRFEPLRDRFRNLPNLDRGDLPDLVHFGESELIYFTGGDLDLVPPILRKYYAAYLTDLGVADDVNDWPAALGWWFALEDDERGAAGSVFGLQHFPLGSYEGVSQPDGVGLSTELVSLLESEEKQRLVDFADQFDEIKAQRNALTDATGTDRGFNFWARYLSDIFDLHIDHPEVLANRTGARGQELGRTLDMYREIESLSPEQQAERYQALIVTSAAQNVRDFAPLLKARALLTLFPEGSAEQAQGIEASASIFAAELRELVAIADAALEASKSDPVVAAIALAERLKEFPDDRLAGSIDTIFSTMRDADPDATRDVIGGLPDAFLLRLLDVRPSAARVGEITPERLLNAARVTNGASSHTLIDGVALLSENTSGNFAIDAPYDEAIYNLLDGLAVSDPQLVLQVFRETDLRPLPWVTAHGEAAARAFGANPASSAALLATYEGPEPTPERILRQLAFTDAGTAADLMLAALDVGRGHDLTNTLNSIVYDAYWSALGVGPDRRLESAAELLTALRDRVGAERVAGFVLGGVTDYLSAVGTGDLETEYRSRHIETIEALLAFADNNDDQLLFESLSAAIKSATS
;
A
#
# COMPACT_ATOMS: atom_id res chain seq x y z
N MET A 1 -19.87 -36.43 -34.62
CA MET A 1 -21.22 -35.86 -34.45
C MET A 1 -21.55 -35.99 -32.96
N LYS A 2 -21.35 -34.96 -32.12
CA LYS A 2 -22.18 -33.74 -31.89
C LYS A 2 -23.63 -34.14 -31.53
N VAL A 3 -24.23 -33.81 -30.39
CA VAL A 3 -24.27 -32.56 -29.58
C VAL A 3 -24.52 -32.93 -28.09
N SER A 4 -23.66 -32.54 -27.14
CA SER A 4 -23.79 -31.49 -26.10
C SER A 4 -25.11 -31.44 -25.30
N VAL A 5 -25.01 -31.68 -23.98
CA VAL A 5 -25.90 -31.14 -22.94
C VAL A 5 -25.02 -30.58 -21.83
N THR A 6 -24.36 -29.46 -22.11
CA THR A 6 -23.81 -28.53 -21.12
C THR A 6 -24.71 -27.30 -21.08
N ALA A 7 -25.76 -27.35 -20.25
CA ALA A 7 -26.62 -26.20 -19.98
C ALA A 7 -27.43 -26.49 -18.71
N SER A 8 -26.79 -26.41 -17.53
CA SER A 8 -27.47 -26.31 -16.22
C SER A 8 -26.52 -26.02 -15.05
N LYS A 9 -25.20 -25.91 -15.26
CA LYS A 9 -24.24 -25.43 -14.23
C LYS A 9 -23.73 -24.00 -14.46
N ALA A 10 -24.25 -23.29 -15.47
CA ALA A 10 -23.88 -21.91 -15.79
C ALA A 10 -24.94 -20.86 -15.36
N LEU A 11 -25.90 -21.24 -14.50
CA LEU A 11 -27.00 -20.35 -14.09
C LEU A 11 -27.26 -20.34 -12.57
N ALA A 12 -26.37 -20.96 -11.79
CA ALA A 12 -26.38 -20.88 -10.32
C ALA A 12 -25.08 -20.28 -9.75
N LEU A 13 -24.20 -19.76 -10.62
CA LEU A 13 -22.94 -19.08 -10.28
C LEU A 13 -23.00 -17.57 -10.58
N ILE A 14 -24.22 -17.02 -10.73
CA ILE A 14 -24.49 -15.59 -11.00
C ILE A 14 -25.26 -14.95 -9.83
N ALA A 15 -25.35 -15.62 -8.68
CA ALA A 15 -26.10 -15.12 -7.51
C ALA A 15 -25.30 -15.10 -6.19
N ILE A 16 -23.98 -15.34 -6.21
CA ILE A 16 -23.10 -15.26 -5.02
C ILE A 16 -21.75 -14.60 -5.42
N VAL A 17 -21.83 -13.42 -6.04
CA VAL A 17 -20.72 -12.46 -6.20
C VAL A 17 -21.19 -11.04 -5.79
N ALA A 18 -22.33 -10.93 -5.10
CA ALA A 18 -22.99 -9.66 -4.79
C ALA A 18 -22.92 -9.28 -3.30
N THR A 19 -21.80 -9.52 -2.62
CA THR A 19 -21.69 -9.13 -1.19
C THR A 19 -20.29 -8.76 -0.67
N VAL A 20 -19.36 -8.34 -1.55
CA VAL A 20 -18.17 -7.55 -1.14
C VAL A 20 -17.93 -6.33 -2.06
N ALA A 21 -18.80 -6.05 -3.03
CA ALA A 21 -18.78 -4.81 -3.81
C ALA A 21 -19.85 -3.84 -3.29
N VAL A 22 -19.60 -3.17 -2.16
CA VAL A 22 -20.39 -2.00 -1.72
C VAL A 22 -19.43 -0.88 -1.32
N ALA A 23 -18.84 -0.25 -2.33
CA ALA A 23 -18.53 1.18 -2.38
C ALA A 23 -18.12 1.57 -3.82
N CYS A 24 -18.96 1.25 -4.80
CA CYS A 24 -18.96 1.87 -6.13
C CYS A 24 -20.17 1.32 -6.92
N SER A 25 -21.30 2.01 -6.85
CA SER A 25 -22.43 1.77 -7.76
C SER A 25 -22.90 3.10 -8.33
N SER A 26 -22.58 3.33 -9.60
CA SER A 26 -23.34 4.22 -10.48
C SER A 26 -24.74 3.61 -10.73
N PRO A 27 -25.78 4.43 -10.95
CA PRO A 27 -27.17 3.99 -10.93
C PRO A 27 -27.55 3.14 -12.15
N GLU A 28 -28.61 2.33 -11.95
CA GLU A 28 -29.15 1.28 -12.82
C GLU A 28 -29.24 1.61 -14.33
N THR A 29 -28.90 0.59 -15.14
CA THR A 29 -29.10 0.50 -16.59
C THR A 29 -30.57 0.25 -16.95
N THR A 30 -31.21 1.24 -17.59
CA THR A 30 -32.40 1.01 -18.43
C THR A 30 -31.98 0.71 -19.87
N GLU A 31 -32.58 -0.30 -20.50
CA GLU A 31 -32.35 -0.72 -21.89
C GLU A 31 -32.50 0.42 -22.95
N PRO A 32 -31.88 0.28 -24.16
CA PRO A 32 -31.44 1.39 -24.98
C PRO A 32 -32.59 2.09 -25.72
N GLY A 33 -33.08 3.19 -25.14
CA GLY A 33 -33.79 4.22 -25.88
C GLY A 33 -32.79 5.09 -26.64
N GLN A 34 -32.92 5.17 -27.97
CA GLN A 34 -32.16 6.11 -28.80
C GLN A 34 -32.33 7.54 -28.26
N PHE A 35 -31.30 8.06 -27.59
CA PHE A 35 -31.23 9.47 -27.25
C PHE A 35 -30.63 10.24 -28.42
N THR A 36 -31.49 10.90 -29.19
CA THR A 36 -31.11 12.02 -30.04
C THR A 36 -30.61 13.14 -29.15
N VAL A 37 -29.35 13.53 -29.32
CA VAL A 37 -28.75 14.71 -28.69
C VAL A 37 -29.49 15.96 -29.14
N ASP A 38 -30.17 16.63 -28.22
CA ASP A 38 -30.70 17.97 -28.45
C ASP A 38 -29.57 18.98 -28.18
N PRO A 39 -29.06 19.74 -29.18
CA PRO A 39 -27.85 20.57 -29.04
C PRO A 39 -28.02 21.81 -28.13
N ALA A 40 -29.12 21.91 -27.37
CA ALA A 40 -29.48 23.08 -26.60
C ALA A 40 -29.59 22.83 -25.08
N ALA A 41 -29.33 21.61 -24.58
CA ALA A 41 -29.22 21.37 -23.13
C ALA A 41 -27.84 21.82 -22.64
N SER A 42 -27.73 23.13 -22.38
CA SER A 42 -26.59 23.76 -21.73
C SER A 42 -26.27 23.05 -20.40
N LEU A 43 -25.01 22.63 -20.24
CA LEU A 43 -24.39 22.26 -18.98
C LEU A 43 -24.60 23.40 -17.97
N VAL A 44 -25.51 23.21 -17.01
CA VAL A 44 -25.62 24.12 -15.88
C VAL A 44 -24.54 23.72 -14.87
N ALA A 45 -23.43 24.47 -14.88
CA ALA A 45 -22.45 24.46 -13.81
C ALA A 45 -23.11 24.80 -12.45
N PRO A 46 -22.66 24.24 -11.31
CA PRO A 46 -23.12 24.66 -9.99
C PRO A 46 -22.88 26.16 -9.81
N GLY A 47 -23.87 26.85 -9.24
CA GLY A 47 -24.00 28.30 -9.29
C GLY A 47 -22.85 29.08 -8.65
N VAL A 48 -22.40 30.11 -9.37
CA VAL A 48 -21.53 31.19 -8.88
C VAL A 48 -22.22 31.91 -7.71
N ALA A 49 -21.61 31.88 -6.53
CA ALA A 49 -22.01 32.73 -5.41
C ALA A 49 -21.65 34.19 -5.72
N THR A 50 -22.54 35.11 -5.37
CA THR A 50 -22.38 36.55 -5.63
C THR A 50 -21.73 37.26 -4.45
N ASP A 51 -20.67 38.01 -4.77
CA ASP A 51 -20.05 39.18 -4.10
C ASP A 51 -20.39 39.47 -2.63
N GLY A 52 -19.37 39.39 -1.76
CA GLY A 52 -19.43 39.95 -0.42
C GLY A 52 -18.20 39.78 0.48
N SER A 53 -17.28 38.84 0.21
CA SER A 53 -16.02 38.75 0.96
C SER A 53 -14.93 39.54 0.26
N THR A 54 -14.15 40.30 1.03
CA THR A 54 -12.93 40.93 0.52
C THR A 54 -11.93 39.79 0.30
N GLN A 55 -11.79 39.33 -0.94
CA GLN A 55 -10.84 38.29 -1.34
C GLN A 55 -9.43 38.66 -0.89
N LEU A 56 -8.80 37.77 -0.12
CA LEU A 56 -7.45 37.95 0.41
C LEU A 56 -6.36 37.54 -0.58
N VAL A 57 -6.69 36.65 -1.53
CA VAL A 57 -5.89 36.30 -2.71
C VAL A 57 -6.76 36.48 -3.95
N SER A 58 -6.26 37.14 -4.99
CA SER A 58 -6.98 37.21 -6.27
C SER A 58 -7.20 35.81 -6.81
N GLU A 59 -8.39 35.48 -7.30
CA GLU A 59 -8.76 34.18 -7.91
C GLU A 59 -7.85 33.66 -9.05
N GLY A 60 -6.80 34.41 -9.44
CA GLY A 60 -5.72 33.93 -10.27
C GLY A 60 -4.56 33.41 -9.41
N ASP A 61 -4.32 32.10 -9.52
CA ASP A 61 -3.00 31.44 -9.52
C ASP A 61 -2.61 30.50 -8.36
N TRP A 62 -3.42 30.23 -7.33
CA TRP A 62 -3.02 29.20 -6.32
C TRP A 62 -2.81 27.80 -6.92
N VAL A 63 -3.65 27.41 -7.89
CA VAL A 63 -3.48 26.17 -8.68
C VAL A 63 -2.19 26.23 -9.50
N VAL A 64 -1.86 27.40 -10.06
CA VAL A 64 -0.65 27.60 -10.87
C VAL A 64 0.58 27.52 -9.98
N ASP A 65 0.58 28.16 -8.81
CA ASP A 65 1.67 28.13 -7.84
C ASP A 65 1.89 26.71 -7.30
N ARG A 66 0.80 25.97 -7.04
CA ARG A 66 0.89 24.56 -6.61
C ARG A 66 1.43 23.67 -7.72
N LEU A 67 0.96 23.84 -8.95
CA LEU A 67 1.51 23.12 -10.11
C LEU A 67 2.98 23.46 -10.32
N GLN A 68 3.39 24.72 -10.18
CA GLN A 68 4.80 25.11 -10.23
C GLN A 68 5.62 24.47 -9.12
N THR A 69 5.05 24.35 -7.92
CA THR A 69 5.69 23.67 -6.78
C THR A 69 5.90 22.18 -7.08
N VAL A 70 4.85 21.48 -7.53
CA VAL A 70 4.93 20.09 -8.01
C VAL A 70 5.98 19.97 -9.12
N GLN A 71 5.95 20.89 -10.10
CA GLN A 71 6.90 20.89 -11.22
C GLN A 71 8.36 21.02 -10.77
N SER A 72 8.59 21.80 -9.72
CA SER A 72 9.91 22.07 -9.17
C SER A 72 10.43 20.93 -8.29
N ILE A 73 9.54 20.26 -7.54
CA ILE A 73 9.91 19.14 -6.66
C ILE A 73 10.38 17.92 -7.46
N TRP A 74 9.67 17.56 -8.54
CA TRP A 74 9.89 16.30 -9.28
C TRP A 74 10.51 16.48 -10.67
N GLY A 75 10.93 17.69 -11.05
CA GLY A 75 11.80 17.89 -12.22
C GLY A 75 11.24 17.38 -13.56
N PHE A 76 10.00 17.72 -13.91
CA PHE A 76 9.35 17.22 -15.14
C PHE A 76 10.00 17.72 -16.44
N SER A 77 9.78 16.96 -17.52
CA SER A 77 10.25 17.33 -18.86
C SER A 77 9.53 18.60 -19.36
N PRO A 78 10.09 19.31 -20.36
CA PRO A 78 9.39 20.43 -20.98
C PRO A 78 8.00 20.08 -21.53
N ASP A 79 7.85 18.87 -22.08
CA ASP A 79 6.56 18.37 -22.59
C ASP A 79 5.60 18.02 -21.44
N GLY A 80 6.12 17.46 -20.35
CA GLY A 80 5.37 17.21 -19.11
C GLY A 80 4.82 18.49 -18.50
N VAL A 81 5.67 19.50 -18.35
CA VAL A 81 5.28 20.84 -17.87
C VAL A 81 4.25 21.49 -18.81
N ALA A 82 4.47 21.41 -20.13
CA ALA A 82 3.54 21.97 -21.11
C ALA A 82 2.15 21.32 -21.04
N TRP A 83 2.09 20.01 -20.87
CA TRP A 83 0.83 19.29 -20.70
C TRP A 83 0.11 19.69 -19.41
N GLN A 84 0.80 19.66 -18.26
CA GLN A 84 0.21 20.04 -16.97
C GLN A 84 -0.39 21.46 -17.07
N ASN A 85 0.34 22.40 -17.66
CA ASN A 85 -0.12 23.78 -17.85
C ASN A 85 -1.27 23.92 -18.87
N SER A 86 -1.45 22.94 -19.75
CA SER A 86 -2.54 22.90 -20.73
C SER A 86 -3.82 22.25 -20.19
N TYR A 87 -3.68 21.43 -19.14
CA TYR A 87 -4.78 20.67 -18.58
C TYR A 87 -5.73 21.57 -17.79
N ASP A 88 -7.02 21.39 -18.04
CA ASP A 88 -8.03 22.23 -17.44
C ASP A 88 -8.45 21.72 -16.06
N PHE A 89 -7.69 22.10 -15.04
CA PHE A 89 -8.05 21.85 -13.64
C PHE A 89 -9.31 22.64 -13.18
N ARG A 90 -10.01 23.40 -14.04
CA ARG A 90 -11.21 24.18 -13.66
C ARG A 90 -12.43 23.32 -13.28
N GLN A 91 -12.37 21.99 -13.37
CA GLN A 91 -13.34 21.12 -12.65
C GLN A 91 -13.26 21.30 -11.12
N MET A 92 -12.17 21.91 -10.62
CA MET A 92 -11.91 22.26 -9.23
C MET A 92 -12.40 23.67 -8.82
N ARG A 93 -13.06 24.42 -9.72
CA ARG A 93 -13.61 25.75 -9.36
C ARG A 93 -14.69 25.60 -8.31
N GLY A 94 -14.43 26.12 -7.11
CA GLY A 94 -15.32 26.02 -5.96
C GLY A 94 -15.10 24.78 -5.08
N GLN A 95 -14.06 23.97 -5.33
CA GLN A 95 -13.57 22.94 -4.40
C GLN A 95 -12.15 23.29 -3.92
N PRO A 96 -11.97 24.48 -3.32
CA PRO A 96 -10.65 24.97 -3.06
C PRO A 96 -10.03 24.13 -1.91
N ALA A 97 -8.72 23.86 -1.99
CA ALA A 97 -7.97 22.85 -1.22
C ALA A 97 -8.13 21.39 -1.67
N TRP A 98 -8.81 21.12 -2.79
CA TRP A 98 -8.90 19.78 -3.38
C TRP A 98 -8.60 19.78 -4.88
N PHE A 99 -7.91 18.74 -5.34
CA PHE A 99 -7.60 18.47 -6.75
C PHE A 99 -8.44 17.32 -7.25
N GLY A 100 -9.36 17.59 -8.16
CA GLY A 100 -10.10 16.57 -8.89
C GLY A 100 -9.36 16.04 -10.12
N SER A 101 -9.37 14.74 -10.34
CA SER A 101 -8.87 14.14 -11.59
C SER A 101 -9.99 13.53 -12.41
N THR A 102 -9.76 13.44 -13.73
CA THR A 102 -10.48 12.50 -14.57
C THR A 102 -9.52 11.43 -15.06
N GLY A 103 -9.89 10.18 -14.87
CA GLY A 103 -9.24 9.01 -15.47
C GLY A 103 -10.01 8.54 -16.70
N VAL A 104 -9.72 7.32 -17.15
CA VAL A 104 -10.28 6.73 -18.38
C VAL A 104 -11.80 6.61 -18.34
N ASP A 105 -12.38 6.35 -17.16
CA ASP A 105 -13.82 6.19 -16.96
C ASP A 105 -14.57 7.50 -16.63
N GLY A 106 -13.89 8.65 -16.74
CA GLY A 106 -14.42 9.95 -16.36
C GLY A 106 -13.85 10.41 -15.01
N TRP A 107 -14.68 10.94 -14.12
CA TRP A 107 -14.22 11.46 -12.82
C TRP A 107 -13.55 10.35 -11.99
N ALA A 108 -12.26 10.52 -11.67
CA ALA A 108 -11.44 9.53 -10.98
C ALA A 108 -11.28 9.80 -9.48
N GLY A 109 -11.51 11.02 -9.01
CA GLY A 109 -11.42 11.32 -7.57
C GLY A 109 -11.16 12.79 -7.29
N ALA A 110 -11.01 13.11 -6.00
CA ALA A 110 -10.42 14.35 -5.55
C ALA A 110 -9.44 14.14 -4.38
N GLY A 111 -8.22 14.63 -4.51
CA GLY A 111 -7.19 14.63 -3.47
C GLY A 111 -7.07 15.98 -2.78
N GLN A 112 -6.46 16.05 -1.59
CA GLN A 112 -6.16 17.35 -0.97
C GLN A 112 -5.13 18.12 -1.81
N ALA A 113 -5.07 19.45 -1.67
CA ALA A 113 -4.09 20.33 -2.29
C ALA A 113 -2.69 20.24 -1.66
N ILE A 114 -2.22 19.02 -1.40
CA ILE A 114 -0.87 18.70 -0.93
C ILE A 114 -0.07 18.12 -2.10
N PRO A 115 1.25 18.38 -2.25
CA PRO A 115 1.98 18.03 -3.47
C PRO A 115 1.86 16.56 -3.86
N GLN A 116 1.96 15.64 -2.89
CA GLN A 116 1.83 14.22 -3.14
C GLN A 116 0.43 13.86 -3.70
N SER A 117 -0.64 14.36 -3.09
CA SER A 117 -2.00 14.11 -3.60
C SER A 117 -2.24 14.77 -4.96
N VAL A 118 -1.67 15.96 -5.22
CA VAL A 118 -1.74 16.55 -6.57
C VAL A 118 -1.07 15.63 -7.57
N LEU A 119 0.11 15.10 -7.25
CA LEU A 119 0.84 14.19 -8.12
C LEU A 119 0.06 12.88 -8.36
N HIS A 120 -0.54 12.31 -7.31
CA HIS A 120 -1.44 11.16 -7.42
C HIS A 120 -2.55 11.40 -8.46
N GLU A 121 -3.25 12.54 -8.32
CA GLU A 121 -4.36 12.92 -9.20
C GLU A 121 -3.89 13.23 -10.63
N LEU A 122 -2.71 13.84 -10.79
CA LEU A 122 -2.08 14.03 -12.11
C LEU A 122 -1.72 12.70 -12.78
N GLY A 123 -1.31 11.71 -12.00
CA GLY A 123 -1.00 10.36 -12.47
C GLY A 123 -2.21 9.71 -13.16
N HIS A 124 -3.42 9.86 -12.61
CA HIS A 124 -4.65 9.36 -13.25
C HIS A 124 -4.91 10.00 -14.61
N SER A 125 -4.77 11.32 -14.69
CA SER A 125 -5.08 12.08 -15.91
C SER A 125 -4.01 11.99 -17.00
N TYR A 126 -2.81 11.51 -16.65
CA TYR A 126 -1.70 11.32 -17.58
C TYR A 126 -2.00 10.27 -18.66
N TRP A 127 -2.69 9.18 -18.29
CA TRP A 127 -2.92 8.04 -19.17
C TRP A 127 -3.81 8.41 -20.36
N GLY A 128 -3.22 8.41 -21.56
CA GLY A 128 -3.87 8.80 -22.81
C GLY A 128 -3.60 10.24 -23.27
N ALA A 129 -2.87 11.03 -22.47
CA ALA A 129 -2.46 12.38 -22.86
C ALA A 129 -1.10 12.45 -23.58
N PHE A 130 -0.28 11.42 -23.46
CA PHE A 130 1.05 11.33 -24.07
C PHE A 130 1.18 10.10 -24.96
N PRO A 131 1.94 10.20 -26.07
CA PRO A 131 2.28 9.03 -26.87
C PRO A 131 3.26 8.14 -26.10
N VAL A 132 2.96 6.84 -26.04
CA VAL A 132 3.90 5.84 -25.54
C VAL A 132 4.99 5.64 -26.61
N GLU A 133 6.25 5.59 -26.18
CA GLU A 133 7.37 5.41 -27.12
C GLU A 133 7.19 4.12 -27.93
N GLY A 134 7.31 4.24 -29.26
CA GLY A 134 7.06 3.13 -30.18
C GLY A 134 5.58 2.75 -30.39
N ARG A 135 4.62 3.44 -29.74
CA ARG A 135 3.17 3.18 -29.86
C ARG A 135 2.31 4.48 -29.89
N PRO A 136 2.51 5.39 -30.86
CA PRO A 136 1.83 6.69 -30.88
C PRO A 136 0.33 6.65 -31.18
N ASP A 137 -0.22 5.56 -31.73
CA ASP A 137 -1.61 5.47 -32.23
C ASP A 137 -2.51 4.49 -31.44
N SER A 138 -2.18 4.17 -30.18
CA SER A 138 -2.98 3.25 -29.36
C SER A 138 -4.05 3.99 -28.55
N ASP A 139 -5.25 3.41 -28.42
CA ASP A 139 -6.25 3.93 -27.49
C ASP A 139 -5.84 3.69 -26.02
N THR A 140 -6.39 4.50 -25.11
CA THR A 140 -6.00 4.51 -23.70
C THR A 140 -6.26 3.19 -22.99
N GLU A 141 -7.38 2.50 -23.28
CA GLU A 141 -7.71 1.21 -22.67
C GLU A 141 -6.67 0.14 -23.02
N THR A 142 -6.25 0.09 -24.29
CA THR A 142 -5.19 -0.81 -24.75
C THR A 142 -3.84 -0.46 -24.10
N LEU A 143 -3.55 0.82 -23.88
CA LEU A 143 -2.33 1.26 -23.21
C LEU A 143 -2.28 0.81 -21.75
N LEU A 144 -3.38 0.97 -20.99
CA LEU A 144 -3.47 0.53 -19.59
C LEU A 144 -3.36 -0.99 -19.47
N GLN A 145 -4.04 -1.75 -20.33
CA GLN A 145 -3.89 -3.21 -20.35
C GLN A 145 -2.44 -3.63 -20.63
N SER A 146 -1.75 -2.94 -21.54
CA SER A 146 -0.33 -3.19 -21.79
C SER A 146 0.54 -2.78 -20.61
N TYR A 147 0.23 -1.66 -19.93
CA TYR A 147 0.96 -1.21 -18.76
C TYR A 147 0.83 -2.21 -17.61
N GLY A 148 -0.39 -2.69 -17.31
CA GLY A 148 -0.62 -3.72 -16.32
C GLY A 148 0.11 -5.03 -16.64
N ALA A 149 0.13 -5.44 -17.92
CA ALA A 149 0.89 -6.62 -18.35
C ALA A 149 2.41 -6.45 -18.20
N ASP A 150 2.94 -5.25 -18.50
CA ASP A 150 4.35 -4.92 -18.36
C ASP A 150 4.75 -4.78 -16.88
N LEU A 151 3.85 -4.27 -16.03
CA LEU A 151 4.03 -4.20 -14.57
C LEU A 151 4.09 -5.61 -13.96
N LEU A 152 3.19 -6.51 -14.38
CA LEU A 152 3.25 -7.92 -13.99
C LEU A 152 4.53 -8.60 -14.48
N THR A 153 4.98 -8.27 -15.68
CA THR A 153 6.25 -8.76 -16.21
C THR A 153 7.41 -8.26 -15.37
N PHE A 154 7.45 -6.96 -15.05
CA PHE A 154 8.44 -6.37 -14.14
C PHE A 154 8.50 -7.10 -12.79
N MET A 155 7.36 -7.40 -12.19
CA MET A 155 7.29 -8.10 -10.89
C MET A 155 7.92 -9.50 -10.91
N ARG A 156 7.93 -10.16 -12.07
CA ARG A 156 8.49 -11.50 -12.31
C ARG A 156 9.94 -11.48 -12.80
N GLN A 157 10.51 -10.30 -13.06
CA GLN A 157 11.91 -10.21 -13.47
C GLN A 157 12.83 -10.63 -12.32
N PRO A 158 14.01 -11.20 -12.64
CA PRO A 158 15.04 -11.49 -11.63
C PRO A 158 15.40 -10.25 -10.79
N PRO A 159 15.83 -10.43 -9.53
CA PRO A 159 16.30 -9.32 -8.71
C PRO A 159 17.49 -8.62 -9.39
N ASP A 160 17.28 -7.36 -9.76
CA ASP A 160 18.25 -6.41 -10.30
C ASP A 160 18.27 -5.17 -9.39
N ARG A 161 18.88 -4.05 -9.81
CA ARG A 161 18.90 -2.83 -9.00
C ARG A 161 17.52 -2.23 -8.69
N PHE A 162 16.45 -2.64 -9.36
CA PHE A 162 15.06 -2.22 -9.09
C PHE A 162 14.34 -3.11 -8.06
N GLU A 163 15.04 -4.07 -7.44
CA GLU A 163 14.45 -4.94 -6.43
C GLU A 163 13.78 -4.19 -5.26
N PRO A 164 14.30 -3.05 -4.75
CA PRO A 164 13.60 -2.26 -3.75
C PRO A 164 12.18 -1.84 -4.16
N LEU A 165 11.99 -1.42 -5.41
CA LEU A 165 10.69 -1.03 -5.94
C LEU A 165 9.76 -2.24 -6.06
N ARG A 166 10.28 -3.39 -6.51
CA ARG A 166 9.49 -4.63 -6.54
C ARG A 166 9.05 -5.05 -5.15
N ASP A 167 9.94 -4.96 -4.16
CA ASP A 167 9.61 -5.27 -2.77
C ASP A 167 8.59 -4.29 -2.18
N ARG A 168 8.65 -3.00 -2.54
CA ARG A 168 7.58 -2.04 -2.21
C ARG A 168 6.25 -2.47 -2.81
N PHE A 169 6.22 -2.84 -4.09
CA PHE A 169 5.00 -3.31 -4.76
C PHE A 169 4.46 -4.60 -4.15
N ARG A 170 5.31 -5.53 -3.70
CA ARG A 170 4.92 -6.78 -3.01
C ARG A 170 4.30 -6.56 -1.63
N ASN A 171 4.55 -5.41 -1.01
CA ASN A 171 3.98 -5.04 0.28
C ASN A 171 2.76 -4.09 0.15
N LEU A 172 2.20 -3.96 -1.06
CA LEU A 172 0.93 -3.25 -1.24
C LEU A 172 -0.23 -3.99 -0.55
N PRO A 173 -1.23 -3.23 -0.08
CA PRO A 173 -2.47 -3.82 0.40
C PRO A 173 -3.14 -4.63 -0.71
N ASN A 174 -3.91 -5.66 -0.34
CA ASN A 174 -4.81 -6.43 -1.23
C ASN A 174 -4.19 -7.06 -2.50
N LEU A 175 -2.87 -7.29 -2.56
CA LEU A 175 -2.23 -8.01 -3.68
C LEU A 175 -2.66 -9.48 -3.80
N ASP A 176 -3.28 -10.01 -2.76
CA ASP A 176 -3.92 -11.32 -2.70
C ASP A 176 -5.27 -11.36 -3.43
N ARG A 177 -5.83 -10.20 -3.80
CA ARG A 177 -7.14 -10.11 -4.46
C ARG A 177 -7.03 -10.06 -5.97
N GLY A 178 -7.41 -11.17 -6.62
CA GLY A 178 -7.88 -11.23 -8.01
C GLY A 178 -7.10 -10.37 -9.01
N ASP A 179 -7.79 -9.41 -9.64
CA ASP A 179 -7.29 -8.58 -10.75
C ASP A 179 -6.19 -7.56 -10.37
N LEU A 180 -5.61 -7.67 -9.16
CA LEU A 180 -4.52 -6.84 -8.65
C LEU A 180 -4.76 -5.32 -8.79
N PRO A 181 -5.95 -4.82 -8.40
CA PRO A 181 -6.33 -3.43 -8.62
C PRO A 181 -5.36 -2.46 -7.94
N ASP A 182 -4.89 -2.78 -6.73
CA ASP A 182 -3.98 -1.92 -5.98
C ASP A 182 -2.58 -1.85 -6.63
N LEU A 183 -2.11 -2.94 -7.26
CA LEU A 183 -0.84 -2.94 -7.99
C LEU A 183 -0.93 -2.02 -9.22
N VAL A 184 -1.99 -2.18 -10.02
CA VAL A 184 -2.21 -1.41 -11.25
C VAL A 184 -2.44 0.06 -10.92
N HIS A 185 -3.38 0.35 -10.00
CA HIS A 185 -3.68 1.71 -9.55
C HIS A 185 -2.44 2.43 -9.01
N PHE A 186 -1.64 1.74 -8.19
CA PHE A 186 -0.41 2.31 -7.65
C PHE A 186 0.63 2.57 -8.74
N GLY A 187 0.81 1.63 -9.67
CA GLY A 187 1.67 1.85 -10.84
C GLY A 187 1.21 3.05 -11.66
N GLU A 188 -0.10 3.28 -11.79
CA GLU A 188 -0.68 4.37 -12.58
C GLU A 188 -0.55 5.75 -11.94
N SER A 189 -0.76 5.84 -10.62
CA SER A 189 -0.93 7.11 -9.92
C SER A 189 0.24 7.51 -9.02
N GLU A 190 0.98 6.55 -8.49
CA GLU A 190 1.94 6.79 -7.42
C GLU A 190 3.40 6.59 -7.87
N LEU A 191 3.66 5.88 -8.98
CA LEU A 191 5.03 5.52 -9.36
C LEU A 191 5.97 6.74 -9.48
N ILE A 192 5.49 7.84 -10.04
CA ILE A 192 6.28 9.08 -10.22
C ILE A 192 6.73 9.67 -8.87
N TYR A 193 5.87 9.58 -7.85
CA TYR A 193 6.16 10.05 -6.51
C TYR A 193 7.31 9.24 -5.89
N PHE A 194 7.27 7.91 -6.02
CA PHE A 194 8.29 7.01 -5.47
C PHE A 194 9.64 7.10 -6.18
N THR A 195 9.65 7.38 -7.48
CA THR A 195 10.90 7.61 -8.21
C THR A 195 11.46 9.01 -7.98
N GLY A 196 10.79 9.87 -7.20
CA GLY A 196 11.22 11.26 -7.07
C GLY A 196 11.26 11.98 -8.42
N GLY A 197 10.42 11.56 -9.37
CA GLY A 197 10.38 12.12 -10.73
C GLY A 197 11.53 11.66 -11.62
N ASP A 198 12.47 10.87 -11.11
CA ASP A 198 13.63 10.42 -11.86
C ASP A 198 13.29 9.24 -12.76
N LEU A 199 13.41 9.44 -14.07
CA LEU A 199 13.22 8.39 -15.07
C LEU A 199 14.24 7.26 -14.92
N ASP A 200 15.40 7.49 -14.32
CA ASP A 200 16.39 6.43 -14.10
C ASP A 200 15.97 5.42 -13.03
N LEU A 201 15.16 5.84 -12.07
CA LEU A 201 14.54 4.97 -11.06
C LEU A 201 13.30 4.23 -11.58
N VAL A 202 12.80 4.59 -12.77
CA VAL A 202 11.75 3.83 -13.49
C VAL A 202 12.37 2.60 -14.18
N PRO A 203 11.81 1.39 -13.98
CA PRO A 203 12.31 0.17 -14.62
C PRO A 203 12.27 0.23 -16.15
N PRO A 204 13.26 -0.34 -16.88
CA PRO A 204 13.35 -0.24 -18.35
C PRO A 204 12.06 -0.59 -19.09
N ILE A 205 11.39 -1.69 -18.71
CA ILE A 205 10.13 -2.14 -19.31
C ILE A 205 9.00 -1.11 -19.17
N LEU A 206 9.04 -0.26 -18.13
CA LEU A 206 8.04 0.78 -17.86
C LEU A 206 8.46 2.16 -18.38
N ARG A 207 9.76 2.42 -18.65
CA ARG A 207 10.27 3.75 -19.07
C ARG A 207 9.54 4.33 -20.27
N LYS A 208 9.16 3.49 -21.24
CA LYS A 208 8.42 3.90 -22.45
C LYS A 208 7.10 4.63 -22.18
N TYR A 209 6.52 4.43 -20.99
CA TYR A 209 5.29 5.09 -20.55
C TYR A 209 5.53 6.47 -19.95
N TYR A 210 6.76 6.79 -19.51
CA TYR A 210 7.07 8.02 -18.76
C TYR A 210 8.09 8.93 -19.46
N ALA A 211 8.75 8.46 -20.53
CA ALA A 211 9.85 9.17 -21.19
C ALA A 211 9.49 10.56 -21.75
N ALA A 212 8.21 10.80 -22.08
CA ALA A 212 7.75 12.11 -22.51
C ALA A 212 7.42 13.04 -21.32
N TYR A 213 7.28 12.49 -20.11
CA TYR A 213 6.78 13.19 -18.93
C TYR A 213 7.89 13.54 -17.92
N LEU A 214 8.80 12.60 -17.68
CA LEU A 214 9.88 12.71 -16.71
C LEU A 214 11.21 13.08 -17.37
N THR A 215 12.15 13.56 -16.57
CA THR A 215 13.55 13.72 -16.96
C THR A 215 14.43 12.69 -16.26
N ASP A 216 15.72 12.67 -16.58
CA ASP A 216 16.76 11.92 -15.86
C ASP A 216 17.30 12.71 -14.63
N LEU A 217 16.56 13.74 -14.19
CA LEU A 217 16.89 14.52 -13.00
C LEU A 217 15.89 14.18 -11.89
N GLY A 218 16.42 13.65 -10.79
CA GLY A 218 15.66 13.37 -9.58
C GLY A 218 15.84 14.41 -8.47
N VAL A 219 15.33 14.05 -7.29
CA VAL A 219 15.33 14.83 -6.04
C VAL A 219 16.73 15.15 -5.51
N ALA A 220 17.69 14.28 -5.81
CA ALA A 220 19.05 14.39 -5.32
C ALA A 220 20.05 14.14 -6.46
N ASP A 221 21.05 15.02 -6.55
CA ASP A 221 22.17 14.85 -7.46
C ASP A 221 22.85 13.49 -7.19
N ASP A 222 23.25 12.80 -8.26
CA ASP A 222 23.93 11.49 -8.22
C ASP A 222 23.11 10.30 -7.65
N VAL A 223 21.81 10.46 -7.42
CA VAL A 223 20.89 9.35 -7.13
C VAL A 223 20.32 8.78 -8.43
N ASN A 224 21.04 7.84 -9.04
CA ASN A 224 20.66 7.23 -10.33
C ASN A 224 20.32 5.74 -10.27
N ASP A 225 20.29 5.17 -9.06
CA ASP A 225 19.76 3.84 -8.79
C ASP A 225 19.11 3.75 -7.40
N TRP A 226 18.36 2.68 -7.16
CA TRP A 226 17.64 2.50 -5.91
C TRP A 226 18.56 2.35 -4.69
N PRO A 227 19.71 1.65 -4.75
CA PRO A 227 20.66 1.67 -3.65
C PRO A 227 21.16 3.07 -3.31
N ALA A 228 21.50 3.90 -4.29
CA ALA A 228 21.86 5.29 -4.05
C ALA A 228 20.70 6.07 -3.40
N ALA A 229 19.47 5.87 -3.87
CA ALA A 229 18.28 6.53 -3.31
C ALA A 229 18.03 6.16 -1.84
N LEU A 230 18.15 4.88 -1.52
CA LEU A 230 18.02 4.40 -0.14
C LEU A 230 19.18 4.86 0.73
N GLY A 231 20.41 4.84 0.22
CA GLY A 231 21.59 5.35 0.93
C GLY A 231 21.48 6.84 1.25
N TRP A 232 20.99 7.64 0.30
CA TRP A 232 20.64 9.05 0.49
C TRP A 232 19.59 9.22 1.60
N TRP A 233 18.49 8.47 1.53
CA TRP A 233 17.41 8.51 2.52
C TRP A 233 17.87 8.17 3.94
N PHE A 234 18.70 7.13 4.08
CA PHE A 234 19.25 6.74 5.39
C PHE A 234 20.24 7.77 5.94
N ALA A 235 20.92 8.51 5.08
CA ALA A 235 21.87 9.55 5.48
C ALA A 235 21.22 10.86 5.94
N LEU A 236 19.94 11.09 5.64
CA LEU A 236 19.20 12.28 6.09
C LEU A 236 19.05 12.30 7.62
N GLU A 237 19.11 13.48 8.22
CA GLU A 237 18.73 13.70 9.62
C GLU A 237 17.22 13.46 9.83
N ASP A 238 16.78 13.24 11.07
CA ASP A 238 15.40 12.79 11.35
C ASP A 238 14.32 13.79 10.86
N ASP A 239 14.58 15.10 10.95
CA ASP A 239 13.68 16.15 10.48
C ASP A 239 13.63 16.22 8.95
N GLU A 240 14.79 16.17 8.28
CA GLU A 240 14.88 16.12 6.82
C GLU A 240 14.26 14.83 6.26
N ARG A 241 14.45 13.70 6.93
CA ARG A 241 13.83 12.42 6.57
C ARG A 241 12.31 12.49 6.70
N GLY A 242 11.79 13.16 7.74
CA GLY A 242 10.37 13.45 7.88
C GLY A 242 9.81 14.25 6.70
N ALA A 243 10.48 15.34 6.33
CA ALA A 243 10.11 16.19 5.20
C ALA A 243 10.21 15.47 3.84
N ALA A 244 11.26 14.69 3.63
CA ALA A 244 11.40 13.86 2.45
C ALA A 244 10.31 12.77 2.39
N GLY A 245 9.90 12.23 3.54
CA GLY A 245 8.89 11.18 3.60
C GLY A 245 7.51 11.63 3.13
N SER A 246 7.11 12.84 3.49
CA SER A 246 5.83 13.39 3.04
C SER A 246 5.74 13.62 1.53
N VAL A 247 6.85 13.47 0.78
CA VAL A 247 6.94 13.84 -0.64
C VAL A 247 7.59 12.79 -1.56
N PHE A 248 8.35 11.81 -1.05
CA PHE A 248 9.04 10.82 -1.91
C PHE A 248 8.75 9.35 -1.56
N GLY A 249 8.10 9.07 -0.43
CA GLY A 249 7.54 7.75 -0.16
C GLY A 249 8.52 6.66 0.22
N LEU A 250 9.81 6.95 0.29
CA LEU A 250 10.84 5.96 0.64
C LEU A 250 10.59 5.31 2.01
N GLN A 251 9.90 5.98 2.93
CA GLN A 251 9.44 5.39 4.21
C GLN A 251 8.51 4.18 4.06
N HIS A 252 7.88 3.99 2.89
CA HIS A 252 6.99 2.87 2.63
C HIS A 252 7.71 1.63 2.09
N PHE A 253 9.02 1.72 1.84
CA PHE A 253 9.83 0.57 1.43
C PHE A 253 10.09 -0.36 2.63
N PRO A 254 10.38 -1.64 2.39
CA PRO A 254 10.85 -2.54 3.44
C PRO A 254 12.31 -2.22 3.81
N LEU A 255 12.51 -1.07 4.47
CA LEU A 255 13.82 -0.45 4.72
C LEU A 255 14.80 -1.37 5.46
N GLY A 256 14.31 -2.24 6.34
CA GLY A 256 15.16 -3.17 7.12
C GLY A 256 16.04 -4.07 6.26
N SER A 257 15.60 -4.44 5.05
CA SER A 257 16.38 -5.27 4.11
C SER A 257 17.57 -4.53 3.49
N TYR A 258 17.63 -3.20 3.63
CA TYR A 258 18.55 -2.32 2.93
C TYR A 258 19.42 -1.45 3.86
N GLU A 259 19.36 -1.65 5.18
CA GLU A 259 20.14 -0.88 6.15
C GLU A 259 21.67 -0.96 5.94
N GLY A 260 22.14 -2.01 5.25
CA GLY A 260 23.55 -2.21 4.91
C GLY A 260 24.06 -1.34 3.74
N VAL A 261 23.18 -0.67 3.00
CA VAL A 261 23.56 0.23 1.90
C VAL A 261 24.49 1.34 2.42
N SER A 262 25.51 1.69 1.62
CA SER A 262 26.43 2.78 1.95
C SER A 262 25.71 4.13 2.02
N GLN A 263 25.88 4.82 3.14
CA GLN A 263 25.32 6.15 3.39
C GLN A 263 26.36 7.21 3.02
N PRO A 264 26.04 8.18 2.14
CA PRO A 264 26.98 9.25 1.83
C PRO A 264 27.12 10.22 3.02
N ASP A 265 28.31 10.78 3.22
CA ASP A 265 28.55 11.77 4.27
C ASP A 265 28.05 13.16 3.85
N GLY A 266 27.47 13.92 4.80
CA GLY A 266 27.12 15.33 4.60
C GLY A 266 25.97 15.55 3.62
N VAL A 267 25.08 14.56 3.50
CA VAL A 267 23.84 14.62 2.73
C VAL A 267 22.82 15.45 3.49
N GLY A 268 22.00 16.20 2.77
CA GLY A 268 20.83 16.90 3.29
C GLY A 268 19.88 17.24 2.14
N LEU A 269 18.69 17.72 2.48
CA LEU A 269 17.79 18.26 1.47
C LEU A 269 18.36 19.57 0.93
N SER A 270 18.20 19.82 -0.37
CA SER A 270 18.65 21.09 -0.94
C SER A 270 17.91 22.24 -0.26
N THR A 271 18.60 23.36 0.01
CA THR A 271 17.96 24.52 0.65
C THR A 271 16.77 25.05 -0.16
N GLU A 272 16.83 24.88 -1.49
CA GLU A 272 15.72 25.20 -2.39
C GLU A 272 14.51 24.28 -2.15
N LEU A 273 14.72 22.97 -2.07
CA LEU A 273 13.65 22.02 -1.80
C LEU A 273 13.05 22.23 -0.40
N VAL A 274 13.87 22.41 0.63
CA VAL A 274 13.38 22.73 1.98
C VAL A 274 12.52 23.99 1.95
N SER A 275 12.98 25.04 1.26
CA SER A 275 12.23 26.30 1.13
C SER A 275 10.93 26.11 0.34
N LEU A 276 10.88 25.22 -0.65
CA LEU A 276 9.67 24.91 -1.42
C LEU A 276 8.65 24.18 -0.53
N LEU A 277 9.06 23.15 0.20
CA LEU A 277 8.20 22.39 1.11
C LEU A 277 7.66 23.28 2.25
N GLU A 278 8.52 24.10 2.84
CA GLU A 278 8.10 25.06 3.85
C GLU A 278 7.11 26.10 3.28
N SER A 279 7.32 26.56 2.04
CA SER A 279 6.39 27.50 1.39
C SER A 279 5.04 26.86 1.10
N GLU A 280 5.05 25.58 0.70
CA GLU A 280 3.88 24.76 0.46
C GLU A 280 3.03 24.58 1.73
N GLU A 281 3.65 24.16 2.84
CA GLU A 281 2.98 24.01 4.14
C GLU A 281 2.33 25.33 4.61
N LYS A 282 3.07 26.44 4.46
CA LYS A 282 2.54 27.77 4.77
C LYS A 282 1.39 28.15 3.84
N GLN A 283 1.46 27.79 2.56
CA GLN A 283 0.39 28.06 1.61
C GLN A 283 -0.87 27.26 1.94
N ARG A 284 -0.76 26.01 2.40
CA ARG A 284 -1.91 25.22 2.86
C ARG A 284 -2.69 25.89 4.00
N LEU A 285 -1.99 26.55 4.92
CA LEU A 285 -2.64 27.35 5.98
C LEU A 285 -3.30 28.62 5.43
N VAL A 286 -2.71 29.26 4.42
CA VAL A 286 -3.32 30.41 3.72
C VAL A 286 -4.59 29.97 2.99
N ASP A 287 -4.51 28.89 2.22
CA ASP A 287 -5.63 28.30 1.49
C ASP A 287 -6.75 27.92 2.46
N PHE A 288 -6.41 27.25 3.56
CA PHE A 288 -7.35 26.95 4.64
C PHE A 288 -8.07 28.20 5.12
N ALA A 289 -7.34 29.28 5.44
CA ALA A 289 -7.95 30.50 5.96
C ALA A 289 -8.87 31.22 4.95
N ASP A 290 -8.47 31.23 3.68
CA ASP A 290 -9.22 31.89 2.61
C ASP A 290 -10.50 31.12 2.25
N GLN A 291 -10.48 29.80 2.42
CA GLN A 291 -11.47 28.89 1.86
C GLN A 291 -12.37 28.25 2.90
N PHE A 292 -11.99 28.30 4.19
CA PHE A 292 -12.70 27.62 5.28
C PHE A 292 -14.21 27.82 5.24
N ASP A 293 -14.67 29.06 5.00
CA ASP A 293 -16.09 29.39 4.98
C ASP A 293 -16.82 28.79 3.76
N GLU A 294 -16.14 28.66 2.61
CA GLU A 294 -16.66 28.00 1.41
C GLU A 294 -16.71 26.48 1.57
N ILE A 295 -15.63 25.86 2.05
CA ILE A 295 -15.55 24.42 2.33
C ILE A 295 -16.63 24.04 3.35
N LYS A 296 -16.81 24.85 4.40
CA LYS A 296 -17.89 24.69 5.40
C LYS A 296 -19.29 24.80 4.77
N ALA A 297 -19.49 25.70 3.83
CA ALA A 297 -20.77 25.84 3.12
C ALA A 297 -21.07 24.62 2.24
N GLN A 298 -20.03 23.99 1.69
CA GLN A 298 -20.11 22.81 0.82
C GLN A 298 -19.90 21.47 1.54
N ARG A 299 -19.87 21.45 2.88
CA ARG A 299 -19.52 20.29 3.72
C ARG A 299 -20.19 18.94 3.39
N ASN A 300 -21.35 18.93 2.73
CA ASN A 300 -22.07 17.71 2.35
C ASN A 300 -21.72 17.19 0.94
N ALA A 301 -20.96 17.97 0.17
CA ALA A 301 -20.53 17.67 -1.20
C ALA A 301 -19.09 17.16 -1.28
N LEU A 302 -18.30 17.33 -0.22
CA LEU A 302 -16.92 16.86 -0.14
C LEU A 302 -16.89 15.36 0.17
N THR A 303 -16.14 14.61 -0.63
CA THR A 303 -15.78 13.21 -0.40
C THR A 303 -14.28 13.15 -0.13
N ASP A 304 -13.82 12.24 0.74
CA ASP A 304 -12.40 11.90 0.78
C ASP A 304 -11.92 11.29 -0.56
N ALA A 305 -10.60 11.13 -0.71
CA ALA A 305 -9.98 10.55 -1.91
C ALA A 305 -10.53 9.15 -2.24
N THR A 306 -11.07 8.44 -1.24
CA THR A 306 -11.75 7.14 -1.40
C THR A 306 -13.23 7.24 -1.76
N GLY A 307 -13.76 8.44 -2.00
CA GLY A 307 -15.13 8.68 -2.47
C GLY A 307 -16.24 8.37 -1.46
N THR A 308 -15.92 8.03 -0.20
CA THR A 308 -16.80 7.26 0.70
C THR A 308 -17.20 7.99 1.98
N ASP A 309 -16.39 8.90 2.52
CA ASP A 309 -16.73 9.62 3.76
C ASP A 309 -16.91 11.13 3.55
N ARG A 310 -18.08 11.65 3.97
CA ARG A 310 -18.43 13.09 3.98
C ARG A 310 -18.76 13.60 5.40
N GLY A 311 -18.61 12.72 6.39
CA GLY A 311 -19.11 12.87 7.75
C GLY A 311 -18.01 13.27 8.74
N PHE A 312 -18.16 12.82 9.98
CA PHE A 312 -17.26 13.19 11.08
C PHE A 312 -15.81 12.80 10.82
N ASN A 313 -15.52 11.59 10.31
CA ASN A 313 -14.13 11.14 10.20
C ASN A 313 -13.34 11.92 9.16
N PHE A 314 -13.98 12.34 8.06
CA PHE A 314 -13.37 13.28 7.12
C PHE A 314 -12.90 14.56 7.83
N TRP A 315 -13.80 15.21 8.57
CA TRP A 315 -13.50 16.47 9.25
C TRP A 315 -12.49 16.30 10.38
N ALA A 316 -12.54 15.18 11.11
CA ALA A 316 -11.56 14.88 12.15
C ALA A 316 -10.14 14.78 11.57
N ARG A 317 -9.95 14.04 10.47
CA ARG A 317 -8.65 13.92 9.79
C ARG A 317 -8.17 15.26 9.23
N TYR A 318 -9.00 15.92 8.41
CA TYR A 318 -8.64 17.19 7.76
C TYR A 318 -8.26 18.28 8.77
N LEU A 319 -9.04 18.43 9.86
CA LEU A 319 -8.74 19.43 10.87
C LEU A 319 -7.51 19.06 11.71
N SER A 320 -7.21 17.76 11.89
CA SER A 320 -5.98 17.32 12.56
C SER A 320 -4.75 17.75 11.75
N ASP A 321 -4.76 17.51 10.44
CA ASP A 321 -3.65 17.91 9.55
C ASP A 321 -3.40 19.42 9.59
N ILE A 322 -4.47 20.23 9.55
CA ILE A 322 -4.38 21.69 9.65
C ILE A 322 -3.89 22.15 11.04
N PHE A 323 -4.31 21.44 12.09
CA PHE A 323 -3.87 21.73 13.45
C PHE A 323 -2.38 21.49 13.63
N ASP A 324 -1.85 20.39 13.09
CA ASP A 324 -0.41 20.09 13.10
C ASP A 324 0.40 21.15 12.34
N LEU A 325 -0.04 21.53 11.13
CA LEU A 325 0.60 22.61 10.38
C LEU A 325 0.61 23.95 11.13
N HIS A 326 -0.45 24.28 11.85
CA HIS A 326 -0.51 25.50 12.66
C HIS A 326 0.42 25.43 13.88
N ILE A 327 0.68 24.24 14.43
CA ILE A 327 1.67 24.06 15.49
C ILE A 327 3.08 24.40 14.96
N ASP A 328 3.38 23.97 13.74
CA ASP A 328 4.69 24.14 13.11
C ASP A 328 4.91 25.57 12.57
N HIS A 329 3.85 26.20 12.02
CA HIS A 329 3.88 27.54 11.41
C HIS A 329 2.88 28.53 12.03
N PRO A 330 2.95 28.80 13.35
CA PRO A 330 1.92 29.56 14.07
C PRO A 330 1.80 31.02 13.60
N GLU A 331 2.82 31.57 12.96
CA GLU A 331 2.83 32.95 12.48
C GLU A 331 2.00 33.17 11.20
N VAL A 332 1.70 32.11 10.44
CA VAL A 332 1.04 32.22 9.14
C VAL A 332 -0.38 32.75 9.28
N LEU A 333 -1.21 32.06 10.07
CA LEU A 333 -2.59 32.47 10.33
C LEU A 333 -2.66 33.81 11.09
N ALA A 334 -1.65 34.10 11.91
CA ALA A 334 -1.58 35.35 12.67
C ALA A 334 -1.28 36.58 11.77
N ASN A 335 -0.48 36.42 10.72
CA ASN A 335 0.11 37.57 10.03
C ASN A 335 -0.14 37.62 8.51
N ARG A 336 -0.49 36.50 7.86
CA ARG A 336 -0.50 36.38 6.39
C ARG A 336 -1.89 36.22 5.76
N THR A 337 -2.95 36.03 6.57
CA THR A 337 -4.27 35.56 6.12
C THR A 337 -5.42 36.50 6.50
N GLY A 338 -5.13 37.78 6.66
CA GLY A 338 -6.13 38.80 7.02
C GLY A 338 -6.86 38.53 8.34
N ALA A 339 -7.99 39.23 8.54
CA ALA A 339 -8.74 39.16 9.80
C ALA A 339 -9.36 37.78 10.05
N ARG A 340 -9.78 37.07 8.99
CA ARG A 340 -10.44 35.76 9.11
C ARG A 340 -9.46 34.68 9.54
N GLY A 341 -8.30 34.56 8.88
CA GLY A 341 -7.30 33.58 9.30
C GLY A 341 -6.72 33.87 10.68
N GLN A 342 -6.59 35.15 11.09
CA GLN A 342 -6.22 35.49 12.48
C GLN A 342 -7.21 34.96 13.51
N GLU A 343 -8.48 34.91 13.16
CA GLU A 343 -9.54 34.37 14.02
C GLU A 343 -9.47 32.84 14.12
N LEU A 344 -9.20 32.16 13.00
CA LEU A 344 -9.01 30.72 12.93
C LEU A 344 -7.73 30.29 13.68
N GLY A 345 -6.61 30.98 13.50
CA GLY A 345 -5.36 30.70 14.22
C GLY A 345 -5.52 30.82 15.73
N ARG A 346 -6.19 31.88 16.23
CA ARG A 346 -6.52 31.98 17.66
C ARG A 346 -7.42 30.84 18.15
N THR A 347 -8.27 30.29 17.29
CA THR A 347 -9.13 29.15 17.63
C THR A 347 -8.29 27.88 17.77
N LEU A 348 -7.36 27.63 16.84
CA LEU A 348 -6.43 26.50 16.90
C LEU A 348 -5.51 26.59 18.14
N ASP A 349 -5.02 27.79 18.47
CA ASP A 349 -4.24 28.03 19.71
C ASP A 349 -5.03 27.60 20.95
N MET A 350 -6.35 27.82 20.98
CA MET A 350 -7.19 27.38 22.08
C MET A 350 -7.32 25.86 22.13
N TYR A 351 -7.43 25.18 20.99
CA TYR A 351 -7.50 23.71 20.94
C TYR A 351 -6.19 23.04 21.34
N ARG A 352 -5.06 23.67 21.07
CA ARG A 352 -3.75 23.22 21.56
C ARG A 352 -3.67 23.13 23.07
N GLU A 353 -4.38 23.99 23.79
CA GLU A 353 -4.49 23.93 25.25
C GLU A 353 -5.42 22.79 25.74
N ILE A 354 -6.22 22.19 24.86
CA ILE A 354 -7.28 21.22 25.19
C ILE A 354 -6.90 19.78 24.84
N GLU A 355 -6.11 19.58 23.79
CA GLU A 355 -5.81 18.27 23.20
C GLU A 355 -5.39 17.20 24.24
N SER A 356 -4.47 17.56 25.14
CA SER A 356 -3.92 16.65 26.16
C SER A 356 -4.81 16.41 27.38
N LEU A 357 -5.97 17.09 27.48
CA LEU A 357 -6.85 17.02 28.65
C LEU A 357 -7.73 15.75 28.68
N SER A 358 -8.31 15.44 29.85
CA SER A 358 -9.36 14.40 29.97
C SER A 358 -10.62 14.83 29.21
N PRO A 359 -11.48 13.91 28.75
CA PRO A 359 -12.69 14.27 28.03
C PRO A 359 -13.61 15.27 28.75
N GLU A 360 -13.75 15.17 30.08
CA GLU A 360 -14.55 16.10 30.89
C GLU A 360 -13.93 17.49 30.91
N GLN A 361 -12.60 17.56 31.06
CA GLN A 361 -11.85 18.81 31.03
C GLN A 361 -11.87 19.43 29.63
N GLN A 362 -11.85 18.61 28.57
CA GLN A 362 -12.03 19.08 27.20
C GLN A 362 -13.40 19.73 27.03
N ALA A 363 -14.47 19.07 27.50
CA ALA A 363 -15.83 19.62 27.42
C ALA A 363 -15.99 20.92 28.23
N GLU A 364 -15.49 20.97 29.47
CA GLU A 364 -15.53 22.17 30.31
C GLU A 364 -14.79 23.34 29.64
N ARG A 365 -13.57 23.08 29.17
CA ARG A 365 -12.74 24.10 28.51
C ARG A 365 -13.39 24.58 27.21
N TYR A 366 -13.91 23.68 26.39
CA TYR A 366 -14.66 24.01 25.17
C TYR A 366 -15.88 24.89 25.45
N GLN A 367 -16.70 24.57 26.46
CA GLN A 367 -17.87 25.39 26.83
C GLN A 367 -17.45 26.79 27.29
N ALA A 368 -16.39 26.89 28.11
CA ALA A 368 -15.84 28.17 28.52
C ALA A 368 -15.33 28.99 27.31
N LEU A 369 -14.69 28.34 26.34
CA LEU A 369 -14.22 28.98 25.12
C LEU A 369 -15.37 29.50 24.26
N ILE A 370 -16.44 28.73 24.04
CA ILE A 370 -17.62 29.20 23.31
C ILE A 370 -18.22 30.48 23.92
N VAL A 371 -18.25 30.59 25.25
CA VAL A 371 -18.81 31.76 25.94
C VAL A 371 -17.93 33.00 25.82
N THR A 372 -16.61 32.82 25.78
CA THR A 372 -15.62 33.90 25.90
C THR A 372 -14.95 34.32 24.58
N SER A 373 -15.11 33.55 23.50
CA SER A 373 -14.43 33.75 22.22
C SER A 373 -15.41 33.84 21.04
N ALA A 374 -14.90 33.87 19.81
CA ALA A 374 -15.71 33.79 18.60
C ALA A 374 -16.40 32.42 18.50
N ALA A 375 -17.55 32.31 19.18
CA ALA A 375 -18.28 31.08 19.45
C ALA A 375 -18.44 30.17 18.23
N GLN A 376 -18.62 30.75 17.03
CA GLN A 376 -18.89 29.98 15.83
C GLN A 376 -17.68 29.18 15.33
N ASN A 377 -16.46 29.72 15.42
CA ASN A 377 -15.27 28.98 14.97
C ASN A 377 -14.96 27.84 15.93
N VAL A 378 -14.93 28.10 17.24
CA VAL A 378 -14.69 27.05 18.25
C VAL A 378 -15.61 25.85 18.04
N ARG A 379 -16.88 26.12 17.66
CA ARG A 379 -17.88 25.09 17.34
C ARG A 379 -17.53 24.24 16.12
N ASP A 380 -17.04 24.85 15.05
CA ASP A 380 -16.70 24.14 13.81
C ASP A 380 -15.49 23.20 13.97
N PHE A 381 -14.66 23.39 15.00
CA PHE A 381 -13.52 22.51 15.32
C PHE A 381 -13.85 21.41 16.34
N ALA A 382 -15.13 21.23 16.69
CA ALA A 382 -15.56 20.14 17.57
C ALA A 382 -15.06 18.75 17.13
N PRO A 383 -14.87 18.41 15.84
CA PRO A 383 -14.31 17.12 15.43
C PRO A 383 -12.93 16.78 16.00
N LEU A 384 -12.16 17.75 16.50
CA LEU A 384 -10.88 17.53 17.19
C LEU A 384 -11.03 16.99 18.62
N LEU A 385 -12.25 16.94 19.16
CA LEU A 385 -12.51 16.51 20.53
C LEU A 385 -12.69 14.99 20.64
N LYS A 386 -12.34 14.44 21.81
CA LYS A 386 -12.55 13.02 22.14
C LYS A 386 -14.05 12.68 22.16
N ALA A 387 -14.40 11.42 21.84
CA ALA A 387 -15.79 10.97 21.76
C ALA A 387 -16.63 11.30 23.02
N ARG A 388 -16.08 11.08 24.23
CA ARG A 388 -16.77 11.40 25.49
C ARG A 388 -16.92 12.90 25.75
N ALA A 389 -16.01 13.72 25.24
CA ALA A 389 -16.15 15.16 25.29
C ALA A 389 -17.34 15.59 24.42
N LEU A 390 -17.46 15.06 23.20
CA LEU A 390 -18.60 15.30 22.31
C LEU A 390 -19.94 14.93 22.94
N LEU A 391 -20.03 13.78 23.63
CA LEU A 391 -21.27 13.38 24.33
C LEU A 391 -21.66 14.32 25.47
N THR A 392 -20.67 14.87 26.18
CA THR A 392 -20.90 15.85 27.24
C THR A 392 -21.43 17.17 26.67
N LEU A 393 -20.96 17.55 25.48
CA LEU A 393 -21.31 18.80 24.81
C LEU A 393 -22.66 18.74 24.09
N PHE A 394 -22.98 17.59 23.51
CA PHE A 394 -24.20 17.37 22.74
C PHE A 394 -25.09 16.33 23.45
N PRO A 395 -25.91 16.75 24.42
CA PRO A 395 -26.84 15.86 25.11
C PRO A 395 -28.00 15.41 24.19
N GLU A 396 -28.74 14.38 24.60
CA GLU A 396 -29.83 13.83 23.78
C GLU A 396 -30.85 14.90 23.36
N GLY A 397 -31.20 14.90 22.06
CA GLY A 397 -32.10 15.90 21.47
C GLY A 397 -31.46 17.25 21.15
N SER A 398 -30.15 17.44 21.34
CA SER A 398 -29.45 18.70 20.99
C SER A 398 -29.10 18.84 19.50
N ALA A 399 -29.28 17.79 18.69
CA ALA A 399 -28.83 17.72 17.30
C ALA A 399 -29.43 18.82 16.41
N GLU A 400 -30.68 19.22 16.66
CA GLU A 400 -31.39 20.24 15.89
C GLU A 400 -30.85 21.67 16.11
N GLN A 401 -29.95 21.86 17.08
CA GLN A 401 -29.43 23.19 17.48
C GLN A 401 -28.04 23.49 16.91
N ALA A 402 -27.31 22.49 16.41
CA ALA A 402 -25.97 22.65 15.86
C ALA A 402 -26.01 23.14 14.40
N GLN A 403 -25.05 23.98 14.01
CA GLN A 403 -24.93 24.52 12.64
C GLN A 403 -23.49 24.40 12.15
N GLY A 404 -23.29 24.32 10.83
CA GLY A 404 -21.94 24.22 10.27
C GLY A 404 -21.31 22.85 10.47
N ILE A 405 -20.00 22.79 10.75
CA ILE A 405 -19.24 21.54 10.95
C ILE A 405 -19.59 20.93 12.32
N GLU A 406 -19.98 21.75 13.30
CA GLU A 406 -20.54 21.31 14.59
C GLU A 406 -21.74 20.37 14.42
N ALA A 407 -22.52 20.55 13.34
CA ALA A 407 -23.64 19.65 13.03
C ALA A 407 -23.16 18.23 12.73
N SER A 408 -22.03 18.05 12.05
CA SER A 408 -21.45 16.71 11.79
C SER A 408 -21.02 16.05 13.10
N ALA A 409 -20.38 16.80 14.01
CA ALA A 409 -20.02 16.31 15.34
C ALA A 409 -21.26 16.00 16.21
N SER A 410 -22.32 16.80 16.10
CA SER A 410 -23.57 16.62 16.84
C SER A 410 -24.42 15.45 16.32
N ILE A 411 -24.46 15.24 14.99
CA ILE A 411 -25.06 14.06 14.35
C ILE A 411 -24.31 12.81 14.78
N PHE A 412 -22.98 12.84 14.72
CA PHE A 412 -22.15 11.73 15.19
C PHE A 412 -22.30 11.50 16.69
N ALA A 413 -22.44 12.56 17.51
CA ALA A 413 -22.73 12.41 18.93
C ALA A 413 -24.03 11.63 19.20
N ALA A 414 -25.02 11.69 18.31
CA ALA A 414 -26.22 10.87 18.44
C ALA A 414 -25.95 9.38 18.27
N GLU A 415 -25.12 9.01 17.31
CA GLU A 415 -24.67 7.64 17.10
C GLU A 415 -23.71 7.17 18.21
N LEU A 416 -22.76 8.03 18.60
CA LEU A 416 -21.80 7.79 19.68
C LEU A 416 -22.48 7.47 21.01
N ARG A 417 -23.67 7.99 21.33
CA ARG A 417 -24.32 7.68 22.61
C ARG A 417 -24.55 6.19 22.79
N GLU A 418 -24.99 5.51 21.72
CA GLU A 418 -25.15 4.07 21.78
C GLU A 418 -23.80 3.36 21.88
N LEU A 419 -22.83 3.75 21.05
CA LEU A 419 -21.52 3.11 20.98
C LEU A 419 -20.71 3.27 22.28
N VAL A 420 -20.68 4.47 22.85
CA VAL A 420 -20.03 4.77 24.13
C VAL A 420 -20.77 4.09 25.28
N ALA A 421 -22.11 4.03 25.26
CA ALA A 421 -22.83 3.27 26.30
C ALA A 421 -22.49 1.77 26.27
N ILE A 422 -22.27 1.20 25.08
CA ILE A 422 -21.79 -0.18 24.92
C ILE A 422 -20.36 -0.31 25.48
N ALA A 423 -19.46 0.62 25.14
CA ALA A 423 -18.09 0.65 25.65
C ALA A 423 -18.05 0.77 27.19
N ASP A 424 -18.80 1.70 27.77
CA ASP A 424 -18.87 1.94 29.22
C ASP A 424 -19.47 0.74 29.96
N ALA A 425 -20.50 0.10 29.40
CA ALA A 425 -21.06 -1.12 29.97
C ALA A 425 -20.04 -2.26 30.01
N ALA A 426 -19.22 -2.40 28.97
CA ALA A 426 -18.15 -3.40 28.92
C ALA A 426 -17.05 -3.08 29.95
N LEU A 427 -16.60 -1.83 30.04
CA LEU A 427 -15.59 -1.40 31.02
C LEU A 427 -16.09 -1.48 32.48
N GLU A 428 -17.37 -1.21 32.73
CA GLU A 428 -17.92 -1.38 34.08
C GLU A 428 -18.01 -2.87 34.47
N ALA A 429 -18.43 -3.72 33.53
CA ALA A 429 -18.47 -5.17 33.75
C ALA A 429 -17.06 -5.76 34.01
N SER A 430 -16.03 -5.20 33.36
CA SER A 430 -14.65 -5.73 33.48
C SER A 430 -14.06 -5.53 34.87
N LYS A 431 -14.51 -4.52 35.63
CA LYS A 431 -14.13 -4.31 37.04
C LYS A 431 -14.43 -5.51 37.94
N SER A 432 -15.43 -6.31 37.56
CA SER A 432 -15.76 -7.55 38.26
C SER A 432 -15.02 -8.74 37.66
N ASP A 433 -15.12 -8.92 36.34
CA ASP A 433 -14.49 -10.01 35.59
C ASP A 433 -14.38 -9.64 34.09
N PRO A 434 -13.17 -9.48 33.54
CA PRO A 434 -12.98 -9.16 32.12
C PRO A 434 -13.58 -10.18 31.15
N VAL A 435 -13.63 -11.47 31.52
CA VAL A 435 -14.20 -12.52 30.65
C VAL A 435 -15.71 -12.37 30.54
N VAL A 436 -16.38 -12.09 31.66
CA VAL A 436 -17.83 -11.84 31.67
C VAL A 436 -18.15 -10.58 30.86
N ALA A 437 -17.33 -9.54 30.99
CA ALA A 437 -17.46 -8.32 30.20
C ALA A 437 -17.31 -8.56 28.70
N ALA A 438 -16.33 -9.36 28.29
CA ALA A 438 -16.12 -9.72 26.89
C ALA A 438 -17.30 -10.49 26.30
N ILE A 439 -17.86 -11.45 27.03
CA ILE A 439 -19.08 -12.18 26.64
C ILE A 439 -20.26 -11.22 26.50
N ALA A 440 -20.45 -10.32 27.46
CA ALA A 440 -21.54 -9.35 27.44
C ALA A 440 -21.42 -8.37 26.26
N LEU A 441 -20.21 -7.88 25.98
CA LEU A 441 -19.92 -7.03 24.81
C LEU A 441 -20.25 -7.78 23.50
N ALA A 442 -19.76 -9.01 23.36
CA ALA A 442 -20.00 -9.82 22.17
C ALA A 442 -21.49 -10.13 21.96
N GLU A 443 -22.23 -10.52 22.99
CA GLU A 443 -23.68 -10.77 22.87
C GLU A 443 -24.45 -9.48 22.54
N ARG A 444 -24.00 -8.31 23.02
CA ARG A 444 -24.60 -7.03 22.64
C ARG A 444 -24.35 -6.70 21.15
N LEU A 445 -23.13 -6.89 20.68
CA LEU A 445 -22.73 -6.58 19.29
C LEU A 445 -23.22 -7.62 18.28
N LYS A 446 -23.58 -8.82 18.74
CA LYS A 446 -24.20 -9.87 17.92
C LYS A 446 -25.51 -9.42 17.27
N GLU A 447 -26.21 -8.48 17.88
CA GLU A 447 -27.47 -7.93 17.35
C GLU A 447 -27.25 -6.96 16.18
N PHE A 448 -26.03 -6.47 15.95
CA PHE A 448 -25.74 -5.55 14.85
C PHE A 448 -25.68 -6.33 13.54
N PRO A 449 -26.22 -5.82 12.42
CA PRO A 449 -25.92 -6.36 11.10
C PRO A 449 -24.45 -6.11 10.74
N ASP A 450 -23.91 -6.87 9.79
CA ASP A 450 -22.47 -6.91 9.49
C ASP A 450 -21.93 -5.56 9.00
N ASP A 451 -22.69 -4.85 8.16
CA ASP A 451 -22.39 -3.49 7.69
C ASP A 451 -22.26 -2.49 8.85
N ARG A 452 -23.20 -2.55 9.80
CA ARG A 452 -23.17 -1.71 11.00
C ARG A 452 -22.01 -2.06 11.91
N LEU A 453 -21.75 -3.36 12.11
CA LEU A 453 -20.64 -3.81 12.96
C LEU A 453 -19.30 -3.35 12.39
N ALA A 454 -19.09 -3.53 11.09
CA ALA A 454 -17.87 -3.09 10.39
C ALA A 454 -17.63 -1.57 10.54
N GLY A 455 -18.68 -0.75 10.43
CA GLY A 455 -18.57 0.70 10.59
C GLY A 455 -18.43 1.21 12.03
N SER A 456 -18.80 0.42 13.04
CA SER A 456 -18.89 0.89 14.44
C SER A 456 -17.78 0.38 15.37
N ILE A 457 -17.19 -0.79 15.06
CA ILE A 457 -16.32 -1.50 16.02
C ILE A 457 -15.07 -0.71 16.41
N ASP A 458 -14.44 -0.03 15.44
CA ASP A 458 -13.23 0.76 15.68
C ASP A 458 -13.49 1.91 16.65
N THR A 459 -14.66 2.55 16.55
CA THR A 459 -15.12 3.61 17.46
C THR A 459 -15.37 3.09 18.87
N ILE A 460 -15.95 1.89 19.01
CA ILE A 460 -16.15 1.27 20.33
C ILE A 460 -14.79 0.97 20.97
N PHE A 461 -13.88 0.32 20.24
CA PHE A 461 -12.57 -0.03 20.75
C PHE A 461 -11.73 1.22 21.09
N SER A 462 -11.71 2.24 20.24
CA SER A 462 -11.00 3.50 20.53
C SER A 462 -11.58 4.20 21.77
N THR A 463 -12.90 4.26 21.90
CA THR A 463 -13.58 4.80 23.08
C THR A 463 -13.19 4.03 24.35
N MET A 464 -13.07 2.71 24.29
CA MET A 464 -12.64 1.92 25.44
C MET A 464 -11.18 2.27 25.81
N ARG A 465 -10.26 2.30 24.83
CA ARG A 465 -8.84 2.64 25.04
C ARG A 465 -8.65 4.01 25.67
N ASP A 466 -9.42 5.00 25.23
CA ASP A 466 -9.37 6.37 25.76
C ASP A 466 -9.76 6.46 27.24
N ALA A 467 -10.63 5.55 27.72
CA ALA A 467 -11.06 5.53 29.12
C ALA A 467 -10.15 4.66 30.01
N ASP A 468 -9.86 3.45 29.57
CA ASP A 468 -9.08 2.48 30.35
C ASP A 468 -8.36 1.50 29.40
N PRO A 469 -7.11 1.78 29.01
CA PRO A 469 -6.39 0.97 28.04
C PRO A 469 -6.09 -0.45 28.56
N ASP A 470 -5.90 -0.62 29.86
CA ASP A 470 -5.60 -1.92 30.45
C ASP A 470 -6.84 -2.81 30.50
N ALA A 471 -7.97 -2.28 30.99
CA ALA A 471 -9.23 -3.01 30.97
C ALA A 471 -9.68 -3.33 29.54
N THR A 472 -9.43 -2.43 28.59
CA THR A 472 -9.73 -2.64 27.17
C THR A 472 -8.98 -3.83 26.60
N ARG A 473 -7.67 -3.93 26.89
CA ARG A 473 -6.84 -5.07 26.46
C ARG A 473 -7.42 -6.39 26.96
N ASP A 474 -7.80 -6.46 28.23
CA ASP A 474 -8.35 -7.68 28.83
C ASP A 474 -9.73 -8.06 28.25
N VAL A 475 -10.60 -7.08 28.02
CA VAL A 475 -11.95 -7.32 27.47
C VAL A 475 -11.88 -7.74 26.01
N ILE A 476 -11.12 -7.03 25.17
CA ILE A 476 -11.01 -7.34 23.74
C ILE A 476 -10.29 -8.69 23.55
N GLY A 477 -9.20 -8.95 24.28
CA GLY A 477 -8.50 -10.23 24.25
C GLY A 477 -9.35 -11.42 24.72
N GLY A 478 -10.37 -11.14 25.57
CA GLY A 478 -11.31 -12.11 26.10
C GLY A 478 -12.55 -12.38 25.23
N LEU A 479 -12.71 -11.74 24.06
CA LEU A 479 -13.89 -11.91 23.21
C LEU A 479 -14.13 -13.39 22.86
N PRO A 480 -15.39 -13.89 22.83
CA PRO A 480 -15.68 -15.28 22.49
C PRO A 480 -15.26 -15.66 21.07
N ASP A 481 -14.80 -16.90 20.87
CA ASP A 481 -14.31 -17.40 19.56
C ASP A 481 -15.27 -17.12 18.42
N ALA A 482 -16.55 -17.43 18.59
CA ALA A 482 -17.56 -17.27 17.55
C ALA A 482 -17.75 -15.80 17.14
N PHE A 483 -17.58 -14.86 18.07
CA PHE A 483 -17.66 -13.43 17.76
C PHE A 483 -16.36 -12.94 17.13
N LEU A 484 -15.21 -13.42 17.59
CA LEU A 484 -13.92 -13.10 17.00
C LEU A 484 -13.83 -13.56 15.53
N LEU A 485 -14.32 -14.75 15.20
CA LEU A 485 -14.38 -15.24 13.82
C LEU A 485 -15.38 -14.45 12.96
N ARG A 486 -16.46 -13.94 13.54
CA ARG A 486 -17.35 -13.01 12.84
C ARG A 486 -16.67 -11.66 12.60
N LEU A 487 -15.94 -11.14 13.57
CA LEU A 487 -15.15 -9.91 13.38
C LEU A 487 -14.11 -10.09 12.29
N LEU A 488 -13.47 -11.26 12.22
CA LEU A 488 -12.51 -11.58 11.17
C LEU A 488 -13.14 -11.47 9.77
N ASP A 489 -14.37 -11.96 9.60
CA ASP A 489 -15.13 -11.88 8.34
C ASP A 489 -15.57 -10.46 7.98
N VAL A 490 -16.12 -9.70 8.94
CA VAL A 490 -16.73 -8.37 8.64
C VAL A 490 -15.75 -7.20 8.70
N ARG A 491 -14.73 -7.29 9.57
CA ARG A 491 -13.73 -6.25 9.82
C ARG A 491 -12.41 -6.90 10.27
N PRO A 492 -11.65 -7.54 9.36
CA PRO A 492 -10.46 -8.30 9.74
C PRO A 492 -9.42 -7.50 10.52
N SER A 493 -9.25 -6.21 10.21
CA SER A 493 -8.37 -5.30 10.97
C SER A 493 -8.75 -5.21 12.46
N ALA A 494 -10.05 -5.26 12.78
CA ALA A 494 -10.53 -5.21 14.16
C ALA A 494 -10.33 -6.55 14.90
N ALA A 495 -10.32 -7.68 14.17
CA ALA A 495 -10.00 -9.00 14.72
C ALA A 495 -8.48 -9.23 14.88
N ARG A 496 -7.68 -8.39 14.23
CA ARG A 496 -6.21 -8.41 14.24
C ARG A 496 -5.58 -7.20 14.94
N VAL A 497 -6.34 -6.52 15.80
CA VAL A 497 -5.80 -5.41 16.62
C VAL A 497 -4.82 -5.94 17.67
N GLY A 498 -3.89 -5.08 18.11
CA GLY A 498 -2.85 -5.43 19.08
C GLY A 498 -3.34 -5.97 20.43
N GLU A 499 -4.63 -5.80 20.77
CA GLU A 499 -5.24 -6.43 21.95
C GLU A 499 -5.54 -7.93 21.79
N ILE A 500 -5.63 -8.46 20.56
CA ILE A 500 -5.91 -9.88 20.26
C ILE A 500 -4.61 -10.53 19.84
N THR A 501 -4.03 -11.41 20.67
CA THR A 501 -2.75 -12.04 20.29
C THR A 501 -2.92 -13.00 19.10
N PRO A 502 -1.88 -13.25 18.30
CA PRO A 502 -1.91 -14.24 17.22
C PRO A 502 -2.42 -15.61 17.67
N GLU A 503 -1.91 -16.12 18.79
CA GLU A 503 -2.31 -17.42 19.33
C GLU A 503 -3.79 -17.45 19.69
N ARG A 504 -4.35 -16.33 20.18
CA ARG A 504 -5.76 -16.24 20.53
C ARG A 504 -6.65 -16.40 19.29
N LEU A 505 -6.30 -15.74 18.20
CA LEU A 505 -7.05 -15.81 16.93
C LEU A 505 -6.90 -17.18 16.27
N LEU A 506 -5.69 -17.73 16.22
CA LEU A 506 -5.43 -19.08 15.70
C LEU A 506 -6.22 -20.15 16.48
N ASN A 507 -6.26 -20.06 17.81
CA ASN A 507 -7.06 -20.96 18.64
C ASN A 507 -8.56 -20.86 18.33
N ALA A 508 -9.09 -19.64 18.13
CA ALA A 508 -10.50 -19.46 17.73
C ALA A 508 -10.79 -20.12 16.36
N ALA A 509 -9.86 -19.98 15.42
CA ALA A 509 -9.90 -20.64 14.10
C ALA A 509 -9.55 -22.14 14.15
N ARG A 510 -9.26 -22.69 15.34
CA ARG A 510 -8.85 -24.08 15.58
C ARG A 510 -7.55 -24.49 14.88
N VAL A 511 -6.71 -23.52 14.55
CA VAL A 511 -5.37 -23.69 13.99
C VAL A 511 -4.40 -24.00 15.14
N THR A 512 -4.30 -25.27 15.50
CA THR A 512 -3.55 -25.73 16.68
C THR A 512 -2.77 -27.01 16.41
N ASN A 513 -1.73 -27.25 17.20
CA ASN A 513 -0.97 -28.49 17.16
C ASN A 513 -1.84 -29.65 17.69
N GLY A 514 -2.28 -30.54 16.79
CA GLY A 514 -3.19 -31.66 17.09
C GLY A 514 -4.58 -31.55 16.48
N ALA A 515 -4.89 -30.45 15.77
CA ALA A 515 -6.09 -30.38 14.93
C ALA A 515 -6.06 -31.46 13.83
N SER A 516 -7.24 -31.93 13.41
CA SER A 516 -7.32 -32.80 12.23
C SER A 516 -6.91 -32.03 10.98
N SER A 517 -6.37 -32.72 9.95
CA SER A 517 -5.92 -32.07 8.70
C SER A 517 -6.99 -31.15 8.10
N HIS A 518 -8.24 -31.61 8.04
CA HIS A 518 -9.36 -30.80 7.52
C HIS A 518 -9.63 -29.57 8.37
N THR A 519 -9.66 -29.72 9.71
CA THR A 519 -9.87 -28.58 10.62
C THR A 519 -8.75 -27.55 10.54
N LEU A 520 -7.51 -28.01 10.38
CA LEU A 520 -6.36 -27.13 10.22
C LEU A 520 -6.46 -26.33 8.91
N ILE A 521 -6.71 -27.02 7.79
CA ILE A 521 -6.82 -26.39 6.47
C ILE A 521 -7.97 -25.38 6.45
N ASP A 522 -9.17 -25.75 6.93
CA ASP A 522 -10.31 -24.84 6.99
C ASP A 522 -10.01 -23.60 7.86
N GLY A 523 -9.32 -23.80 8.98
CA GLY A 523 -8.93 -22.70 9.88
C GLY A 523 -7.90 -21.76 9.27
N VAL A 524 -6.90 -22.30 8.55
CA VAL A 524 -5.90 -21.49 7.84
C VAL A 524 -6.55 -20.77 6.67
N ALA A 525 -7.40 -21.42 5.88
CA ALA A 525 -8.16 -20.80 4.80
C ALA A 525 -8.97 -19.59 5.30
N LEU A 526 -9.71 -19.77 6.40
CA LEU A 526 -10.48 -18.69 7.02
C LEU A 526 -9.59 -17.48 7.39
N LEU A 527 -8.38 -17.71 7.89
CA LEU A 527 -7.45 -16.64 8.25
C LEU A 527 -6.84 -15.97 7.02
N SER A 528 -6.45 -16.74 5.99
CA SER A 528 -5.82 -16.21 4.78
C SER A 528 -6.80 -15.53 3.83
N GLU A 529 -8.06 -15.94 3.80
CA GLU A 529 -9.11 -15.30 2.98
C GLU A 529 -9.57 -13.97 3.60
N ASN A 530 -9.37 -13.80 4.91
CA ASN A 530 -9.80 -12.62 5.67
C ASN A 530 -8.59 -11.84 6.20
N THR A 531 -7.75 -11.36 5.29
CA THR A 531 -6.67 -10.42 5.60
C THR A 531 -7.23 -9.03 5.87
N SER A 532 -6.53 -8.24 6.70
CA SER A 532 -6.90 -6.84 6.94
C SER A 532 -6.61 -5.95 5.73
N GLY A 533 -5.85 -6.45 4.76
CA GLY A 533 -5.27 -5.67 3.68
C GLY A 533 -4.09 -4.83 4.15
N ASN A 534 -3.67 -4.88 5.42
CA ASN A 534 -2.52 -4.14 5.93
C ASN A 534 -1.46 -5.12 6.42
N PHE A 535 -0.34 -5.20 5.70
CA PHE A 535 0.76 -6.10 6.03
C PHE A 535 1.25 -5.98 7.48
N ALA A 536 1.34 -4.77 8.03
CA ALA A 536 1.81 -4.57 9.40
C ALA A 536 0.85 -5.14 10.46
N ILE A 537 -0.45 -5.19 10.14
CA ILE A 537 -1.48 -5.80 10.98
C ILE A 537 -1.47 -7.33 10.78
N ASP A 538 -1.29 -7.80 9.54
CA ASP A 538 -1.42 -9.22 9.20
C ASP A 538 -0.18 -10.06 9.53
N ALA A 539 1.02 -9.50 9.40
CA ALA A 539 2.28 -10.23 9.52
C ALA A 539 2.47 -11.01 10.83
N PRO A 540 2.11 -10.48 12.03
CA PRO A 540 2.24 -11.24 13.28
C PRO A 540 1.36 -12.51 13.33
N TYR A 541 0.22 -12.50 12.62
CA TYR A 541 -0.70 -13.65 12.59
C TYR A 541 -0.25 -14.69 11.57
N ASP A 542 0.21 -14.27 10.41
CA ASP A 542 0.82 -15.15 9.41
C ASP A 542 2.05 -15.86 10.01
N GLU A 543 2.90 -15.13 10.74
CA GLU A 543 4.05 -15.67 11.44
C GLU A 543 3.68 -16.73 12.49
N ALA A 544 2.57 -16.56 13.20
CA ALA A 544 2.08 -17.58 14.13
C ALA A 544 1.63 -18.87 13.41
N ILE A 545 1.04 -18.75 12.21
CA ILE A 545 0.68 -19.91 11.37
C ILE A 545 1.96 -20.61 10.89
N TYR A 546 2.95 -19.85 10.43
CA TYR A 546 4.25 -20.38 9.99
C TYR A 546 4.97 -21.16 11.09
N ASN A 547 5.02 -20.63 12.31
CA ASN A 547 5.57 -21.35 13.47
C ASN A 547 4.86 -22.69 13.76
N LEU A 548 3.55 -22.79 13.48
CA LEU A 548 2.83 -24.07 13.56
C LEU A 548 3.24 -25.03 12.42
N LEU A 549 3.35 -24.53 11.20
CA LEU A 549 3.77 -25.31 10.03
C LEU A 549 5.19 -25.87 10.19
N ASP A 550 6.08 -25.17 10.89
CA ASP A 550 7.42 -25.65 11.23
C ASP A 550 7.41 -26.95 12.02
N GLY A 551 6.53 -27.03 13.02
CA GLY A 551 6.32 -28.26 13.78
C GLY A 551 5.81 -29.40 12.88
N LEU A 552 4.90 -29.08 11.96
CA LEU A 552 4.33 -30.05 11.03
C LEU A 552 5.31 -30.48 9.94
N ALA A 553 6.24 -29.64 9.51
CA ALA A 553 7.27 -30.00 8.53
C ALA A 553 8.12 -31.18 9.01
N VAL A 554 8.26 -31.37 10.32
CA VAL A 554 8.95 -32.52 10.93
C VAL A 554 8.08 -33.76 10.99
N SER A 555 6.81 -33.63 11.39
CA SER A 555 5.93 -34.77 11.66
C SER A 555 5.09 -35.23 10.47
N ASP A 556 4.63 -34.29 9.64
CA ASP A 556 3.75 -34.50 8.48
C ASP A 556 4.00 -33.43 7.40
N PRO A 557 5.11 -33.53 6.65
CA PRO A 557 5.45 -32.57 5.61
C PRO A 557 4.43 -32.55 4.45
N GLN A 558 3.67 -33.63 4.23
CA GLN A 558 2.62 -33.64 3.20
C GLN A 558 1.43 -32.76 3.59
N LEU A 559 1.06 -32.72 4.88
CA LEU A 559 0.04 -31.80 5.36
C LEU A 559 0.44 -30.34 5.15
N VAL A 560 1.72 -29.99 5.35
CA VAL A 560 2.21 -28.62 5.08
C VAL A 560 2.02 -28.25 3.61
N LEU A 561 2.40 -29.12 2.68
CA LEU A 561 2.18 -28.90 1.25
C LEU A 561 0.69 -28.84 0.89
N GLN A 562 -0.16 -29.58 1.62
CA GLN A 562 -1.60 -29.55 1.43
C GLN A 562 -2.20 -28.21 1.89
N VAL A 563 -1.75 -27.66 3.02
CA VAL A 563 -2.18 -26.34 3.51
C VAL A 563 -1.89 -25.27 2.47
N PHE A 564 -0.67 -25.19 1.95
CA PHE A 564 -0.32 -24.20 0.92
C PHE A 564 -1.07 -24.38 -0.41
N ARG A 565 -1.53 -25.60 -0.71
CA ARG A 565 -2.29 -25.89 -1.93
C ARG A 565 -3.78 -25.54 -1.80
N GLU A 566 -4.33 -25.71 -0.61
CA GLU A 566 -5.77 -25.62 -0.36
C GLU A 566 -6.18 -24.31 0.33
N THR A 567 -5.24 -23.39 0.55
CA THR A 567 -5.48 -22.09 1.20
C THR A 567 -4.73 -20.99 0.45
N ASP A 568 -5.08 -19.73 0.72
CA ASP A 568 -4.40 -18.55 0.17
C ASP A 568 -3.14 -18.14 0.97
N LEU A 569 -2.66 -19.02 1.86
CA LEU A 569 -1.45 -18.77 2.64
C LEU A 569 -0.23 -18.68 1.72
N ARG A 570 0.53 -17.59 1.84
CA ARG A 570 1.71 -17.33 0.99
C ARG A 570 2.91 -18.17 1.45
N PRO A 571 3.60 -18.89 0.55
CA PRO A 571 4.79 -19.66 0.93
C PRO A 571 6.07 -18.82 1.03
N LEU A 572 6.19 -17.72 0.29
CA LEU A 572 7.46 -16.96 0.23
C LEU A 572 7.90 -16.41 1.61
N PRO A 573 7.03 -15.77 2.43
CA PRO A 573 7.42 -15.32 3.76
C PRO A 573 7.89 -16.47 4.66
N TRP A 574 7.20 -17.62 4.57
CA TRP A 574 7.59 -18.83 5.30
C TRP A 574 8.97 -19.34 4.90
N VAL A 575 9.24 -19.46 3.59
CA VAL A 575 10.53 -19.93 3.08
C VAL A 575 11.66 -18.98 3.46
N THR A 576 11.38 -17.68 3.54
CA THR A 576 12.34 -16.66 3.95
C THR A 576 12.71 -16.77 5.43
N ALA A 577 11.72 -16.84 6.32
CA ALA A 577 11.97 -16.81 7.77
C ALA A 577 12.21 -18.22 8.37
N HIS A 578 11.68 -19.27 7.75
CA HIS A 578 11.64 -20.65 8.26
C HIS A 578 12.26 -21.65 7.28
N GLY A 579 13.37 -21.25 6.64
CA GLY A 579 13.98 -21.98 5.51
C GLY A 579 14.30 -23.45 5.79
N GLU A 580 14.68 -23.83 7.02
CA GLU A 580 14.97 -25.23 7.36
C GLU A 580 13.71 -26.10 7.33
N ALA A 581 12.60 -25.60 7.86
CA ALA A 581 11.33 -26.30 7.84
C ALA A 581 10.79 -26.38 6.40
N ALA A 582 10.91 -25.31 5.63
CA ALA A 582 10.59 -25.28 4.21
C ALA A 582 11.36 -26.34 3.41
N ALA A 583 12.68 -26.44 3.59
CA ALA A 583 13.51 -27.45 2.93
C ALA A 583 13.05 -28.87 3.27
N ARG A 584 12.74 -29.15 4.55
CA ARG A 584 12.22 -30.46 4.96
C ARG A 584 10.87 -30.77 4.30
N ALA A 585 9.93 -29.83 4.30
CA ALA A 585 8.61 -30.04 3.74
C ALA A 585 8.65 -30.24 2.22
N PHE A 586 9.33 -29.34 1.51
CA PHE A 586 9.41 -29.44 0.06
C PHE A 586 10.24 -30.63 -0.41
N GLY A 587 11.34 -30.94 0.29
CA GLY A 587 12.23 -32.07 -0.02
C GLY A 587 11.61 -33.43 0.26
N ALA A 588 10.57 -33.53 1.10
CA ALA A 588 9.88 -34.78 1.38
C ALA A 588 9.18 -35.37 0.13
N ASN A 589 8.72 -34.51 -0.80
CA ASN A 589 8.11 -34.94 -2.07
C ASN A 589 8.29 -33.87 -3.16
N PRO A 590 9.45 -33.87 -3.85
CA PRO A 590 9.78 -32.84 -4.84
C PRO A 590 8.76 -32.73 -5.99
N ALA A 591 8.12 -33.83 -6.40
CA ALA A 591 7.12 -33.80 -7.46
C ALA A 591 5.84 -33.07 -7.04
N SER A 592 5.33 -33.32 -5.83
CA SER A 592 4.16 -32.61 -5.31
C SER A 592 4.46 -31.15 -4.96
N SER A 593 5.69 -30.86 -4.52
CA SER A 593 6.18 -29.51 -4.30
C SER A 593 6.32 -28.73 -5.60
N ALA A 594 6.90 -29.32 -6.66
CA ALA A 594 6.97 -28.69 -7.98
C ALA A 594 5.58 -28.43 -8.58
N ALA A 595 4.63 -29.36 -8.39
CA ALA A 595 3.24 -29.16 -8.81
C ALA A 595 2.55 -28.02 -8.04
N LEU A 596 2.87 -27.84 -6.75
CA LEU A 596 2.41 -26.72 -5.95
C LEU A 596 3.04 -25.41 -6.43
N LEU A 597 4.37 -25.37 -6.62
CA LEU A 597 5.03 -24.17 -7.11
C LEU A 597 4.46 -23.73 -8.47
N ALA A 598 4.13 -24.68 -9.34
CA ALA A 598 3.51 -24.41 -10.63
C ALA A 598 2.11 -23.76 -10.55
N THR A 599 1.44 -23.74 -9.39
CA THR A 599 0.16 -23.02 -9.22
C THR A 599 0.36 -21.54 -8.90
N TYR A 600 1.57 -21.11 -8.53
CA TYR A 600 1.83 -19.71 -8.24
C TYR A 600 2.26 -18.97 -9.50
N GLU A 601 1.38 -18.12 -9.99
CA GLU A 601 1.64 -17.23 -11.14
C GLU A 601 1.43 -15.74 -10.76
N GLY A 602 1.18 -15.45 -9.49
CA GLY A 602 0.97 -14.09 -8.97
C GLY A 602 2.27 -13.28 -8.79
N PRO A 603 2.16 -11.96 -8.53
CA PRO A 603 3.32 -11.08 -8.36
C PRO A 603 4.09 -11.29 -7.04
N GLU A 604 3.49 -11.93 -6.04
CA GLU A 604 4.05 -12.01 -4.67
C GLU A 604 4.63 -13.38 -4.26
N PRO A 605 4.20 -14.53 -4.82
CA PRO A 605 4.96 -15.77 -4.64
C PRO A 605 5.40 -16.38 -5.98
N THR A 606 6.32 -15.74 -6.72
CA THR A 606 6.80 -16.38 -7.95
C THR A 606 7.67 -17.62 -7.65
N PRO A 607 7.55 -18.71 -8.43
CA PRO A 607 8.27 -19.96 -8.18
C PRO A 607 9.78 -19.77 -8.07
N GLU A 608 10.36 -18.95 -8.95
CA GLU A 608 11.80 -18.68 -8.97
C GLU A 608 12.30 -18.00 -7.69
N ARG A 609 11.50 -17.12 -7.07
CA ARG A 609 11.87 -16.48 -5.80
C ARG A 609 11.81 -17.46 -4.65
N ILE A 610 10.78 -18.30 -4.60
CA ILE A 610 10.66 -19.35 -3.59
C ILE A 610 11.85 -20.31 -3.67
N LEU A 611 12.22 -20.74 -4.88
CA LEU A 611 13.37 -21.62 -5.12
C LEU A 611 14.69 -20.93 -4.76
N ARG A 612 14.87 -19.65 -5.14
CA ARG A 612 16.06 -18.88 -4.79
C ARG A 612 16.18 -18.68 -3.29
N GLN A 613 15.07 -18.40 -2.61
CA GLN A 613 15.05 -18.20 -1.17
C GLN A 613 15.39 -19.51 -0.45
N LEU A 614 14.81 -20.62 -0.91
CA LEU A 614 15.11 -21.95 -0.40
C LEU A 614 16.60 -22.30 -0.57
N ALA A 615 17.20 -21.93 -1.70
CA ALA A 615 18.62 -22.19 -1.97
C ALA A 615 19.58 -21.48 -0.99
N PHE A 616 19.17 -20.40 -0.31
CA PHE A 616 19.98 -19.81 0.77
C PHE A 616 20.11 -20.73 1.99
N THR A 617 19.13 -21.62 2.19
CA THR A 617 19.10 -22.54 3.31
C THR A 617 19.52 -23.96 2.92
N ASP A 618 19.03 -24.46 1.78
CA ASP A 618 19.34 -25.79 1.26
C ASP A 618 19.32 -25.79 -0.28
N ALA A 619 20.50 -25.59 -0.86
CA ALA A 619 20.70 -25.59 -2.30
C ALA A 619 20.43 -26.96 -2.95
N GLY A 620 20.60 -28.06 -2.20
CA GLY A 620 20.32 -29.41 -2.67
C GLY A 620 18.83 -29.63 -2.92
N THR A 621 18.01 -29.28 -1.93
CA THR A 621 16.55 -29.36 -2.04
C THR A 621 16.03 -28.42 -3.14
N ALA A 622 16.56 -27.20 -3.24
CA ALA A 622 16.21 -26.29 -4.33
C ALA A 622 16.53 -26.88 -5.72
N ALA A 623 17.72 -27.48 -5.89
CA ALA A 623 18.11 -28.14 -7.14
C ALA A 623 17.18 -29.32 -7.49
N ASP A 624 16.79 -30.15 -6.51
CA ASP A 624 15.84 -31.25 -6.73
C ASP A 624 14.47 -30.76 -7.20
N LEU A 625 13.98 -29.65 -6.61
CA LEU A 625 12.72 -29.04 -7.01
C LEU A 625 12.78 -28.41 -8.39
N MET A 626 13.88 -27.75 -8.75
CA MET A 626 14.09 -27.19 -10.09
C MET A 626 14.03 -28.28 -11.16
N LEU A 627 14.63 -29.45 -10.88
CA LEU A 627 14.58 -30.59 -11.81
C LEU A 627 13.19 -31.24 -11.84
N ALA A 628 12.50 -31.34 -10.70
CA ALA A 628 11.12 -31.82 -10.67
C ALA A 628 10.16 -30.89 -11.44
N ALA A 629 10.36 -29.56 -11.35
CA ALA A 629 9.63 -28.56 -12.14
C ALA A 629 9.89 -28.73 -13.64
N LEU A 630 11.15 -28.98 -14.03
CA LEU A 630 11.50 -29.30 -15.42
C LEU A 630 10.76 -30.54 -15.94
N ASP A 631 10.68 -31.60 -15.14
CA ASP A 631 10.03 -32.86 -15.51
C ASP A 631 8.50 -32.71 -15.72
N VAL A 632 7.86 -31.74 -15.07
CA VAL A 632 6.44 -31.41 -15.26
C VAL A 632 6.20 -30.30 -16.30
N GLY A 633 7.23 -29.92 -17.07
CA GLY A 633 7.13 -28.95 -18.17
C GLY A 633 7.25 -27.49 -17.75
N ARG A 634 7.65 -27.19 -16.51
CA ARG A 634 7.89 -25.85 -15.99
C ARG A 634 9.38 -25.49 -16.05
N GLY A 635 10.01 -25.73 -17.20
CA GLY A 635 11.44 -25.46 -17.38
C GLY A 635 11.83 -23.98 -17.23
N HIS A 636 10.88 -23.06 -17.39
CA HIS A 636 11.12 -21.63 -17.16
C HIS A 636 11.41 -21.31 -15.69
N ASP A 637 10.80 -22.01 -14.72
CA ASP A 637 11.07 -21.82 -13.29
C ASP A 637 12.55 -22.09 -12.98
N LEU A 638 13.11 -23.14 -13.58
CA LEU A 638 14.54 -23.46 -13.49
C LEU A 638 15.39 -22.32 -14.07
N THR A 639 15.12 -21.89 -15.29
CA THR A 639 15.89 -20.84 -15.97
C THR A 639 15.80 -19.50 -15.23
N ASN A 640 14.61 -19.11 -14.77
CA ASN A 640 14.38 -17.87 -14.03
C ASN A 640 15.06 -17.89 -12.67
N THR A 641 15.06 -19.03 -11.97
CA THR A 641 15.81 -19.19 -10.72
C THR A 641 17.30 -19.01 -10.95
N LEU A 642 17.87 -19.60 -12.00
CA LEU A 642 19.27 -19.39 -12.35
C LEU A 642 19.56 -17.93 -12.73
N ASN A 643 18.64 -17.25 -13.42
CA ASN A 643 18.78 -15.83 -13.73
C ASN A 643 18.74 -14.94 -12.48
N SER A 644 18.16 -15.39 -11.37
CA SER A 644 18.12 -14.63 -10.12
C SER A 644 19.47 -14.50 -9.42
N ILE A 645 20.43 -15.38 -9.70
CA ILE A 645 21.78 -15.28 -9.09
C ILE A 645 22.58 -14.12 -9.69
N VAL A 646 22.18 -13.59 -10.85
CA VAL A 646 23.01 -12.69 -11.67
C VAL A 646 23.48 -11.44 -10.92
N TYR A 647 22.67 -10.92 -10.00
CA TYR A 647 23.00 -9.74 -9.20
C TYR A 647 23.54 -10.07 -7.79
N ASP A 648 23.83 -11.34 -7.49
CA ASP A 648 24.30 -11.73 -6.16
C ASP A 648 25.65 -11.08 -5.81
N ALA A 649 26.58 -10.94 -6.75
CA ALA A 649 27.82 -10.20 -6.51
C ALA A 649 27.58 -8.70 -6.28
N TYR A 650 26.66 -8.10 -7.04
CA TYR A 650 26.30 -6.68 -6.88
C TYR A 650 25.70 -6.42 -5.49
N TRP A 651 24.67 -7.19 -5.11
CA TRP A 651 24.03 -7.03 -3.80
C TRP A 651 24.94 -7.41 -2.63
N SER A 652 25.80 -8.42 -2.81
CA SER A 652 26.80 -8.78 -1.81
C SER A 652 27.84 -7.67 -1.60
N ALA A 653 28.27 -6.98 -2.66
CA ALA A 653 29.20 -5.86 -2.55
C ALA A 653 28.60 -4.64 -1.83
N LEU A 654 27.28 -4.47 -1.93
CA LEU A 654 26.53 -3.43 -1.21
C LEU A 654 26.25 -3.79 0.25
N GLY A 655 26.48 -5.04 0.69
CA GLY A 655 26.14 -5.50 2.04
C GLY A 655 24.63 -5.61 2.28
N VAL A 656 23.85 -5.92 1.23
CA VAL A 656 22.38 -5.88 1.25
C VAL A 656 21.74 -7.26 1.07
N GLY A 657 20.71 -7.52 1.87
CA GLY A 657 19.99 -8.79 1.93
C GLY A 657 20.84 -9.94 2.49
N PRO A 658 20.61 -11.21 2.11
CA PRO A 658 21.20 -12.34 2.82
C PRO A 658 22.74 -12.41 2.76
N ASP A 659 23.39 -12.64 3.91
CA ASP A 659 24.87 -12.66 4.07
C ASP A 659 25.61 -13.74 3.26
N ARG A 660 24.89 -14.70 2.64
CA ARG A 660 25.44 -15.87 1.92
C ARG A 660 25.05 -15.95 0.44
N ARG A 661 24.80 -14.83 -0.23
CA ARG A 661 24.42 -14.78 -1.66
C ARG A 661 25.31 -15.59 -2.59
N LEU A 662 26.61 -15.28 -2.61
CA LEU A 662 27.57 -15.94 -3.51
C LEU A 662 27.78 -17.41 -3.14
N GLU A 663 27.87 -17.72 -1.85
CA GLU A 663 28.03 -19.10 -1.36
C GLU A 663 26.83 -19.97 -1.76
N SER A 664 25.61 -19.48 -1.51
CA SER A 664 24.36 -20.15 -1.90
C SER A 664 24.24 -20.35 -3.41
N ALA A 665 24.65 -19.38 -4.22
CA ALA A 665 24.66 -19.51 -5.67
C ALA A 665 25.65 -20.57 -6.16
N ALA A 666 26.85 -20.63 -5.56
CA ALA A 666 27.84 -21.67 -5.85
C ALA A 666 27.32 -23.06 -5.46
N GLU A 667 26.78 -23.21 -4.24
CA GLU A 667 26.17 -24.44 -3.74
C GLU A 667 25.05 -24.93 -4.67
N LEU A 668 24.19 -24.03 -5.18
CA LEU A 668 23.09 -24.38 -6.08
C LEU A 668 23.59 -24.91 -7.43
N LEU A 669 24.56 -24.23 -8.05
CA LEU A 669 25.14 -24.67 -9.33
C LEU A 669 25.88 -26.00 -9.19
N THR A 670 26.62 -26.18 -8.10
CA THR A 670 27.29 -27.44 -7.76
C THR A 670 26.28 -28.56 -7.51
N ALA A 671 25.20 -28.29 -6.77
CA ALA A 671 24.13 -29.25 -6.53
C ALA A 671 23.43 -29.69 -7.83
N LEU A 672 23.21 -28.78 -8.77
CA LEU A 672 22.68 -29.10 -10.10
C LEU A 672 23.68 -29.92 -10.92
N ARG A 673 24.96 -29.57 -10.90
CA ARG A 673 26.00 -30.31 -11.63
C ARG A 673 26.07 -31.75 -11.16
N ASP A 674 26.01 -31.99 -9.86
CA ASP A 674 26.09 -33.33 -9.30
C ASP A 674 24.90 -34.20 -9.71
N ARG A 675 23.76 -33.58 -10.03
CA ARG A 675 22.52 -34.26 -10.48
C ARG A 675 22.46 -34.49 -11.99
N VAL A 676 22.89 -33.51 -12.80
CA VAL A 676 22.68 -33.53 -14.26
C VAL A 676 23.93 -33.41 -15.12
N GLY A 677 25.10 -33.21 -14.49
CA GLY A 677 26.38 -33.00 -15.16
C GLY A 677 26.63 -31.56 -15.60
N ALA A 678 27.92 -31.19 -15.67
CA ALA A 678 28.36 -29.82 -15.97
C ALA A 678 27.85 -29.30 -17.33
N GLU A 679 27.88 -30.12 -18.38
CA GLU A 679 27.42 -29.71 -19.72
C GLU A 679 25.94 -29.33 -19.72
N ARG A 680 25.11 -30.03 -18.95
CA ARG A 680 23.67 -29.76 -18.88
C ARG A 680 23.37 -28.50 -18.06
N VAL A 681 24.09 -28.30 -16.94
CA VAL A 681 24.02 -27.03 -16.18
C VAL A 681 24.41 -25.85 -17.06
N ALA A 682 25.51 -25.96 -17.81
CA ALA A 682 25.93 -24.93 -18.76
C ALA A 682 24.86 -24.64 -19.82
N GLY A 683 24.19 -25.67 -20.33
CA GLY A 683 23.05 -25.51 -21.24
C GLY A 683 21.89 -24.72 -20.63
N PHE A 684 21.55 -24.97 -19.36
CA PHE A 684 20.49 -24.23 -18.67
C PHE A 684 20.84 -22.76 -18.45
N VAL A 685 22.05 -22.48 -17.95
CA VAL A 685 22.53 -21.11 -17.74
C VAL A 685 22.58 -20.34 -19.07
N LEU A 686 23.10 -20.95 -20.13
CA LEU A 686 23.19 -20.30 -21.44
C LEU A 686 21.82 -20.06 -22.08
N GLY A 687 20.85 -20.95 -21.89
CA GLY A 687 19.47 -20.72 -22.32
C GLY A 687 18.90 -19.44 -21.71
N GLY A 688 19.06 -19.28 -20.38
CA GLY A 688 18.63 -18.06 -19.67
C GLY A 688 19.35 -16.80 -20.13
N VAL A 689 20.66 -16.89 -20.39
CA VAL A 689 21.44 -15.77 -20.94
C VAL A 689 20.94 -15.34 -22.31
N THR A 690 20.63 -16.28 -23.21
CA THR A 690 20.11 -15.96 -24.54
C THR A 690 18.73 -15.30 -24.46
N ASP A 691 17.82 -15.85 -23.65
CA ASP A 691 16.48 -15.28 -23.46
C ASP A 691 16.58 -13.85 -22.89
N TYR A 692 17.47 -13.64 -21.91
CA TYR A 692 17.67 -12.32 -21.31
C TYR A 692 18.32 -11.34 -22.30
N LEU A 693 19.35 -11.74 -23.05
CA LEU A 693 19.98 -10.87 -24.06
C LEU A 693 18.99 -10.45 -25.15
N SER A 694 18.01 -11.29 -25.48
CA SER A 694 16.91 -10.90 -26.36
C SER A 694 16.04 -9.80 -25.73
N ALA A 695 15.71 -9.91 -24.45
CA ALA A 695 14.92 -8.91 -23.71
C ALA A 695 15.66 -7.58 -23.52
N VAL A 696 16.99 -7.60 -23.39
CA VAL A 696 17.82 -6.38 -23.44
C VAL A 696 17.73 -5.73 -24.82
N GLY A 697 17.74 -6.53 -25.89
CA GLY A 697 17.60 -6.04 -27.27
C GLY A 697 16.25 -5.37 -27.55
N THR A 698 15.19 -5.73 -26.83
CA THR A 698 13.85 -5.12 -26.91
C THR A 698 13.65 -3.95 -25.95
N GLY A 699 14.60 -3.71 -25.03
CA GLY A 699 14.50 -2.66 -24.01
C GLY A 699 13.71 -3.05 -22.76
N ASP A 700 13.36 -4.33 -22.61
CA ASP A 700 12.58 -4.82 -21.45
C ASP A 700 13.45 -5.03 -20.20
N LEU A 701 14.77 -5.11 -20.37
CA LEU A 701 15.75 -5.41 -19.32
C LEU A 701 17.02 -4.57 -19.46
N GLU A 702 17.84 -4.56 -18.40
CA GLU A 702 19.05 -3.73 -18.29
C GLU A 702 20.20 -4.20 -19.20
N THR A 703 20.96 -3.25 -19.74
CA THR A 703 22.10 -3.55 -20.62
C THR A 703 23.28 -4.19 -19.89
N GLU A 704 23.36 -3.98 -18.58
CA GLU A 704 24.42 -4.40 -17.66
C GLU A 704 24.32 -5.87 -17.27
N TYR A 705 23.20 -6.53 -17.53
CA TYR A 705 22.96 -7.91 -17.10
C TYR A 705 24.10 -8.85 -17.45
N ARG A 706 24.62 -8.76 -18.67
CA ARG A 706 25.70 -9.64 -19.11
C ARG A 706 26.96 -9.44 -18.27
N SER A 707 27.35 -8.20 -18.01
CA SER A 707 28.49 -7.89 -17.14
C SER A 707 28.23 -8.37 -15.72
N ARG A 708 27.03 -8.15 -15.17
CA ARG A 708 26.66 -8.64 -13.82
C ARG A 708 26.72 -10.15 -13.71
N HIS A 709 26.29 -10.86 -14.75
CA HIS A 709 26.33 -12.31 -14.78
C HIS A 709 27.78 -12.82 -14.79
N ILE A 710 28.64 -12.20 -15.61
CA ILE A 710 30.07 -12.52 -15.63
C ILE A 710 30.72 -12.25 -14.27
N GLU A 711 30.47 -11.06 -13.69
CA GLU A 711 30.97 -10.67 -12.37
C GLU A 711 30.58 -11.68 -11.30
N THR A 712 29.31 -12.08 -11.25
CA THR A 712 28.83 -13.06 -10.29
C THR A 712 29.51 -14.41 -10.49
N ILE A 713 29.51 -14.98 -11.71
CA ILE A 713 30.10 -16.31 -11.96
C ILE A 713 31.60 -16.32 -11.67
N GLU A 714 32.32 -15.23 -11.96
CA GLU A 714 33.73 -15.11 -11.59
C GLU A 714 33.93 -15.03 -10.08
N ALA A 715 33.05 -14.33 -9.36
CA ALA A 715 33.07 -14.28 -7.90
C ALA A 715 32.83 -15.66 -7.25
N LEU A 716 32.05 -16.54 -7.90
CA LEU A 716 31.82 -17.91 -7.42
C LEU A 716 33.10 -18.76 -7.38
N LEU A 717 34.16 -18.40 -8.12
CA LEU A 717 35.44 -19.13 -8.07
C LEU A 717 36.06 -19.15 -6.66
N ALA A 718 35.77 -18.15 -5.83
CA ALA A 718 36.21 -18.11 -4.44
C ALA A 718 35.54 -19.19 -3.56
N PHE A 719 34.44 -19.77 -4.03
CA PHE A 719 33.61 -20.77 -3.34
C PHE A 719 33.68 -22.15 -4.00
N ALA A 720 34.62 -22.36 -4.93
CA ALA A 720 34.85 -23.69 -5.52
C ALA A 720 35.52 -24.62 -4.49
N ASP A 721 34.83 -25.70 -4.12
CA ASP A 721 35.34 -26.68 -3.15
C ASP A 721 36.34 -27.66 -3.77
N ASN A 722 36.22 -27.90 -5.07
CA ASN A 722 37.07 -28.83 -5.81
C ASN A 722 37.33 -28.38 -7.25
N ASN A 723 38.19 -29.15 -7.94
CA ASN A 723 38.57 -28.88 -9.33
C ASN A 723 37.38 -28.93 -10.30
N ASP A 724 36.36 -29.75 -10.02
CA ASP A 724 35.19 -29.85 -10.89
C ASP A 724 34.26 -28.63 -10.73
N ASP A 725 34.19 -28.01 -9.53
CA ASP A 725 33.48 -26.74 -9.31
C ASP A 725 34.19 -25.61 -10.05
N GLN A 726 35.52 -25.56 -9.90
CA GLN A 726 36.35 -24.58 -10.58
C GLN A 726 36.18 -24.66 -12.11
N LEU A 727 36.28 -25.86 -12.68
CA LEU A 727 36.08 -26.07 -14.12
C LEU A 727 34.68 -25.69 -14.59
N LEU A 728 33.64 -25.97 -13.80
CA LEU A 728 32.28 -25.54 -14.10
C LEU A 728 32.21 -24.01 -14.19
N PHE A 729 32.62 -23.29 -13.15
CA PHE A 729 32.51 -21.83 -13.11
C PHE A 729 33.36 -21.14 -14.17
N GLU A 730 34.59 -21.62 -14.43
CA GLU A 730 35.43 -21.13 -15.53
C GLU A 730 34.76 -21.34 -16.90
N SER A 731 34.15 -22.51 -17.12
CA SER A 731 33.46 -22.82 -18.37
C SER A 731 32.21 -21.96 -18.58
N LEU A 732 31.44 -21.69 -17.52
CA LEU A 732 30.28 -20.82 -17.55
C LEU A 732 30.69 -19.38 -17.89
N SER A 733 31.70 -18.84 -17.21
CA SER A 733 32.24 -17.50 -17.48
C SER A 733 32.69 -17.35 -18.94
N ALA A 734 33.43 -18.33 -19.46
CA ALA A 734 33.87 -18.35 -20.85
C ALA A 734 32.70 -18.40 -21.84
N ALA A 735 31.68 -19.22 -21.56
CA ALA A 735 30.52 -19.36 -22.42
C ALA A 735 29.67 -18.08 -22.46
N ILE A 736 29.41 -17.44 -21.31
CA ILE A 736 28.68 -16.17 -21.22
C ILE A 736 29.42 -15.05 -21.97
N LYS A 737 30.77 -14.99 -21.85
CA LYS A 737 31.63 -14.09 -22.61
C LYS A 737 31.61 -14.31 -24.12
N SER A 738 31.19 -15.49 -24.58
CA SER A 738 31.05 -15.81 -26.00
C SER A 738 29.61 -15.68 -26.53
N ALA A 739 28.62 -15.61 -25.65
CA ALA A 739 27.21 -15.48 -26.03
C ALA A 739 26.95 -14.16 -26.78
N THR A 740 26.17 -14.23 -27.85
CA THR A 740 25.69 -13.09 -28.65
C THR A 740 24.17 -13.11 -28.68
N SER A 741 23.55 -11.93 -28.75
CA SER A 741 22.11 -11.77 -29.00
C SER A 741 21.67 -12.42 -30.31
#